data_AF-A0A944L3A6-F1
#
_entry.id   AF-A0A944L3A6-F1
#
_cell.length_a   1.000
_cell.length_b   1.000
_cell.length_c   1.000
_cell.angle_alpha   90.00
_cell.angle_beta   90.00
_cell.angle_gamma   90.00
#
_symmetry.space_group_name_H-M   'P 1'
#
loop_
_entity.id
_entity.type
_entity.pdbx_description
1 polymer ?
#
loop_
_entity_poly.entity_id
_entity_poly.type
_entity_poly.pdbx_seq_one_letter_code
_entity_poly.pdbx_strand_id
1 'polypeptide(L)'
;MSTTPNPDEVRVELAMSRALRWIDRPRDASAWLWIGGRADSGRTALLREVVARHPAAAHVDCAGRSAEEVARNVASALGVPATDAFKGNFTAVVRQISDDPVVVLANTQWAGRLRTSREPERVLDQVARVLVKNHRRGLRMRLLVEVDDAPGSAAELGGRHLTLQGGFENMPAFPEPEEESVLPFALRALSLAEHRFVPLPVWSLLCSALGRDVPESRLEGLLGDSAAGDWLRRSHDEAGATLVSFRQEAAARRLRTEMPAEEARSCHARALTALSATDAPEATRWYADRALAGHAAAADRFAEFLADTAAVVRVGHESLFEAFEAAFHGRPVPQGSAGAHIHYLARRGVRPSSQGEWLALLHLSLMQAGPKGEAAADRLLSAAGPVALPWQTLWAYGVGAGAFSTDTLVRRPIVRTLRIVHTPAGDLVTARTRHDHIGTWDLATGAPQAEPDEAADVSGTTHADQGPRGWRPAGAADGEVDLPRMPEYVRRGVRSGSRIALASTDGVCAVEINHSAAREATPGLLKRLVGTDTRLAPADLPAAALGPTTEWLTSVWGPAAVRRFPQGTLPPDISDTGTRAFLSAVGLPCVTGFLELDTTGLEDAGLRSIAGPVGNLAGREAPYFSLGSWQGARLLLDGHDGSVLQDGSSGIDDSLAGSSLGQFVAMVRLYYWWFASDWSVEDMESDVRRWLSQIDPEAFQTQCWQRVFDDFNFDDRV
;
A
#
# COMPACT_ATOMS: atom_id res chain seq x y z
N MET A 1 30.15 20.00 0.00
CA MET A 1 30.33 20.45 -1.39
C MET A 1 31.82 20.56 -1.68
N SER A 2 32.32 19.91 -2.73
CA SER A 2 33.69 20.11 -3.25
C SER A 2 33.64 21.06 -4.44
N THR A 3 34.51 22.08 -4.47
CA THR A 3 34.53 23.19 -5.43
C THR A 3 35.53 23.00 -6.58
N THR A 4 36.00 21.78 -6.84
CA THR A 4 36.78 21.47 -8.04
C THR A 4 35.87 21.15 -9.24
N PRO A 5 36.10 21.71 -10.44
CA PRO A 5 35.34 21.35 -11.64
C PRO A 5 35.52 19.86 -11.92
N ASN A 6 34.41 19.13 -12.04
CA ASN A 6 34.42 17.72 -12.40
C ASN A 6 34.85 17.61 -13.88
N PRO A 7 35.77 16.70 -14.29
CA PRO A 7 36.32 16.65 -15.66
C PRO A 7 35.29 16.42 -16.79
N ASP A 8 34.05 16.10 -16.43
CA ASP A 8 32.96 15.74 -17.35
C ASP A 8 31.97 16.88 -17.64
N GLU A 9 32.17 18.08 -17.10
CA GLU A 9 31.29 19.22 -17.36
C GLU A 9 31.53 19.82 -18.76
N VAL A 10 30.45 20.06 -19.51
CA VAL A 10 30.51 20.61 -20.87
C VAL A 10 29.55 21.77 -21.11
N ARG A 11 29.96 22.68 -22.00
CA ARG A 11 29.12 23.78 -22.50
C ARG A 11 27.92 23.26 -23.29
N VAL A 12 26.85 24.06 -23.34
CA VAL A 12 25.55 23.70 -23.91
C VAL A 12 25.64 23.35 -25.40
N GLU A 13 26.45 24.07 -26.18
CA GLU A 13 26.63 23.81 -27.61
C GLU A 13 27.32 22.46 -27.85
N LEU A 14 28.33 22.17 -27.03
CA LEU A 14 29.05 20.90 -27.09
C LEU A 14 28.15 19.75 -26.59
N ALA A 15 27.37 19.97 -25.53
CA ALA A 15 26.38 19.04 -25.01
C ALA A 15 25.33 18.70 -26.07
N MET A 16 24.80 19.71 -26.79
CA MET A 16 23.85 19.54 -27.88
C MET A 16 24.45 18.70 -29.00
N SER A 17 25.65 19.05 -29.45
CA SER A 17 26.34 18.28 -30.49
C SER A 17 26.61 16.83 -30.07
N ARG A 18 26.82 16.57 -28.78
CA ARG A 18 27.06 15.22 -28.22
C ARG A 18 25.76 14.44 -28.10
N ALA A 19 24.66 15.08 -27.68
CA ALA A 19 23.34 14.46 -27.56
C ALA A 19 22.79 14.05 -28.93
N LEU A 20 22.81 14.94 -29.93
CA LEU A 20 22.35 14.63 -31.29
C LEU A 20 23.18 13.51 -31.93
N ARG A 21 24.52 13.63 -31.88
CA ARG A 21 25.42 12.55 -32.35
C ARG A 21 25.20 11.23 -31.61
N TRP A 22 24.75 11.27 -30.36
CA TRP A 22 24.48 10.05 -29.60
C TRP A 22 23.17 9.38 -30.04
N ILE A 23 22.14 10.17 -30.39
CA ILE A 23 20.88 9.68 -30.96
C ILE A 23 21.14 9.05 -32.33
N ASP A 24 21.81 9.76 -33.23
CA ASP A 24 22.01 9.35 -34.64
C ASP A 24 23.03 8.23 -34.84
N ARG A 25 23.78 7.86 -33.80
CA ARG A 25 24.82 6.82 -33.91
C ARG A 25 24.19 5.46 -34.23
N PRO A 26 24.51 4.83 -35.37
CA PRO A 26 24.10 3.45 -35.62
C PRO A 26 24.76 2.57 -34.57
N ARG A 27 23.92 1.83 -33.81
CA ARG A 27 24.36 0.85 -32.81
C ARG A 27 23.46 -0.37 -32.88
N ASP A 28 24.02 -1.50 -32.51
CA ASP A 28 23.33 -2.79 -32.51
C ASP A 28 22.46 -3.01 -31.26
N ALA A 29 22.44 -2.04 -30.33
CA ALA A 29 21.73 -2.16 -29.05
C ALA A 29 21.13 -0.83 -28.58
N SER A 30 20.09 -0.95 -27.74
CA SER A 30 19.51 0.15 -26.97
C SER A 30 20.55 0.86 -26.11
N ALA A 31 20.37 2.17 -25.89
CA ALA A 31 21.27 2.98 -25.09
C ALA A 31 20.53 4.11 -24.37
N TRP A 32 21.06 4.56 -23.24
CA TRP A 32 20.52 5.68 -22.47
C TRP A 32 21.59 6.74 -22.12
N LEU A 33 21.14 8.00 -22.02
CA LEU A 33 21.94 9.19 -21.74
C LEU A 33 21.30 9.99 -20.59
N TRP A 34 22.00 10.08 -19.47
CA TRP A 34 21.61 10.86 -18.30
C TRP A 34 22.14 12.29 -18.44
N ILE A 35 21.26 13.28 -18.34
CA ILE A 35 21.60 14.69 -18.53
C ILE A 35 21.51 15.39 -17.17
N GLY A 36 22.67 15.74 -16.64
CA GLY A 36 22.85 16.37 -15.34
C GLY A 36 23.37 17.80 -15.45
N GLY A 37 23.48 18.46 -14.31
CA GLY A 37 23.93 19.84 -14.21
C GLY A 37 23.27 20.55 -13.04
N ARG A 38 23.82 21.69 -12.65
CA ARG A 38 23.22 22.52 -11.59
C ARG A 38 21.86 23.05 -12.06
N ALA A 39 21.06 23.53 -11.11
CA ALA A 39 19.87 24.33 -11.44
C ALA A 39 20.21 25.40 -12.48
N ASP A 40 19.31 25.61 -13.44
CA ASP A 40 19.43 26.59 -14.53
C ASP A 40 20.58 26.39 -15.52
N SER A 41 21.28 25.25 -15.46
CA SER A 41 22.32 24.87 -16.43
C SER A 41 21.83 24.65 -17.86
N GLY A 42 20.54 24.91 -18.13
CA GLY A 42 19.93 24.76 -19.44
C GLY A 42 19.58 23.32 -19.81
N ARG A 43 19.58 22.36 -18.88
CA ARG A 43 19.20 20.94 -19.14
C ARG A 43 17.89 20.81 -19.90
N THR A 44 16.84 21.47 -19.41
CA THR A 44 15.50 21.43 -20.02
C THR A 44 15.49 22.10 -21.39
N ALA A 45 16.21 23.21 -21.57
CA ALA A 45 16.33 23.90 -22.86
C ALA A 45 17.08 23.03 -23.89
N LEU A 46 18.15 22.34 -23.47
CA LEU A 46 18.87 21.35 -24.27
C LEU A 46 17.92 20.25 -24.75
N LEU A 47 17.12 19.66 -23.85
CA LEU A 47 16.17 18.62 -24.22
C LEU A 47 15.08 19.10 -25.17
N ARG A 48 14.52 20.29 -24.94
CA ARG A 48 13.54 20.89 -25.86
C ARG A 48 14.11 21.08 -27.26
N GLU A 49 15.34 21.53 -27.35
CA GLU A 49 16.03 21.73 -28.62
C GLU A 49 16.39 20.39 -29.31
N VAL A 50 16.70 19.33 -28.55
CA VAL A 50 16.83 17.96 -29.08
C VAL A 50 15.49 17.49 -29.68
N VAL A 51 14.39 17.69 -28.97
CA VAL A 51 13.04 17.31 -29.44
C VAL A 51 12.63 18.12 -30.68
N ALA A 52 12.97 19.41 -30.74
CA ALA A 52 12.73 20.24 -31.92
C ALA A 52 13.46 19.72 -33.17
N ARG A 53 14.67 19.17 -33.01
CA ARG A 53 15.45 18.54 -34.10
C ARG A 53 15.07 17.09 -34.40
N HIS A 54 14.40 16.41 -33.48
CA HIS A 54 13.89 15.05 -33.63
C HIS A 54 12.39 14.99 -33.30
N PRO A 55 11.50 15.49 -34.19
CA PRO A 55 10.07 15.61 -33.90
C PRO A 55 9.35 14.26 -33.71
N ALA A 56 9.97 13.15 -34.15
CA ALA A 56 9.48 11.79 -33.88
C ALA A 56 9.82 11.28 -32.47
N ALA A 57 10.57 12.04 -31.66
CA ALA A 57 10.89 11.66 -30.30
C ALA A 57 9.67 11.75 -29.38
N ALA A 58 9.43 10.70 -28.60
CA ALA A 58 8.44 10.70 -27.54
C ALA A 58 8.92 11.55 -26.37
N HIS A 59 8.45 12.80 -26.30
CA HIS A 59 8.83 13.76 -25.28
C HIS A 59 7.78 13.86 -24.16
N VAL A 60 8.22 13.69 -22.92
CA VAL A 60 7.38 13.83 -21.72
C VAL A 60 8.05 14.79 -20.72
N ASP A 61 7.39 15.93 -20.49
CA ASP A 61 7.70 16.80 -19.36
C ASP A 61 7.15 16.18 -18.08
N CYS A 62 8.01 15.89 -17.11
CA CYS A 62 7.64 15.23 -15.86
C CYS A 62 7.23 16.23 -14.77
N ALA A 63 7.45 17.53 -14.96
CA ALA A 63 7.14 18.54 -13.95
C ALA A 63 5.67 18.50 -13.53
N GLY A 64 5.39 18.37 -12.23
CA GLY A 64 4.00 18.32 -11.73
C GLY A 64 3.27 17.00 -11.93
N ARG A 65 3.92 15.98 -12.48
CA ARG A 65 3.28 14.70 -12.82
C ARG A 65 3.78 13.58 -11.92
N SER A 66 2.87 12.70 -11.54
CA SER A 66 3.20 11.44 -10.89
C SER A 66 3.85 10.46 -11.88
N ALA A 67 4.60 9.48 -11.38
CA ALA A 67 5.18 8.40 -12.16
C ALA A 67 4.12 7.62 -12.95
N GLU A 68 2.91 7.49 -12.41
CA GLU A 68 1.76 6.90 -13.12
C GLU A 68 1.38 7.71 -14.38
N GLU A 69 1.29 9.03 -14.25
CA GLU A 69 1.00 9.91 -15.38
C GLU A 69 2.14 9.95 -16.39
N VAL A 70 3.39 9.96 -15.91
CA VAL A 70 4.57 9.88 -16.78
C VAL A 70 4.57 8.57 -17.56
N ALA A 71 4.32 7.41 -16.91
CA ALA A 71 4.21 6.12 -17.58
C ALA A 71 3.14 6.10 -18.67
N ARG A 72 1.94 6.64 -18.38
CA ARG A 72 0.85 6.73 -19.36
C ARG A 72 1.17 7.69 -20.51
N ASN A 73 1.80 8.83 -20.22
CA ASN A 73 2.21 9.79 -21.25
C ASN A 73 3.30 9.21 -22.15
N VAL A 74 4.25 8.43 -21.60
CA VAL A 74 5.24 7.70 -22.40
C VAL A 74 4.54 6.67 -23.30
N ALA A 75 3.62 5.87 -22.75
CA ALA A 75 2.86 4.89 -23.52
C ALA A 75 2.10 5.54 -24.69
N SER A 76 1.38 6.63 -24.40
CA SER A 76 0.62 7.40 -25.39
C SER A 76 1.52 8.02 -26.45
N ALA A 77 2.67 8.60 -26.07
CA ALA A 77 3.61 9.21 -27.01
C ALA A 77 4.28 8.18 -27.94
N LEU A 78 4.38 6.93 -27.50
CA LEU A 78 4.87 5.79 -28.28
C LEU A 78 3.77 5.07 -29.08
N GLY A 79 2.51 5.54 -29.02
CA GLY A 79 1.39 4.89 -29.69
C GLY A 79 1.04 3.50 -29.14
N VAL A 80 1.55 3.14 -27.96
CA VAL A 80 1.25 1.86 -27.32
C VAL A 80 0.03 2.04 -26.41
N PRO A 81 -1.04 1.25 -26.58
CA PRO A 81 -2.19 1.36 -25.70
C PRO A 81 -1.79 1.00 -24.27
N ALA A 82 -1.91 1.98 -23.37
CA ALA A 82 -1.83 1.79 -21.93
C ALA A 82 -3.11 1.08 -21.44
N THR A 83 -3.31 -0.17 -21.85
CA THR A 83 -4.58 -0.89 -21.67
C THR A 83 -4.94 -0.99 -20.19
N ASP A 84 -6.14 -0.50 -19.84
CA ASP A 84 -6.77 -0.74 -18.53
C ASP A 84 -7.33 -2.19 -18.44
N ALA A 85 -6.53 -3.16 -18.89
CA ALA A 85 -6.85 -4.57 -18.83
C ALA A 85 -6.30 -5.19 -17.53
N PHE A 86 -6.94 -6.26 -17.06
CA PHE A 86 -6.55 -6.96 -15.83
C PHE A 86 -5.05 -7.34 -15.82
N LYS A 87 -4.45 -7.78 -16.93
CA LYS A 87 -3.03 -8.19 -16.93
C LYS A 87 -2.00 -7.10 -17.30
N GLY A 88 -2.43 -5.87 -17.59
CA GLY A 88 -1.53 -4.81 -18.05
C GLY A 88 -0.77 -4.12 -16.92
N ASN A 89 0.54 -3.92 -17.04
CA ASN A 89 1.32 -3.00 -16.20
C ASN A 89 2.33 -2.26 -17.09
N PHE A 90 3.11 -1.33 -16.55
CA PHE A 90 4.05 -0.59 -17.39
C PHE A 90 5.09 -1.50 -18.07
N THR A 91 5.51 -2.60 -17.43
CA THR A 91 6.36 -3.62 -18.08
C THR A 91 5.69 -4.23 -19.31
N ALA A 92 4.39 -4.54 -19.24
CA ALA A 92 3.64 -5.06 -20.38
C ALA A 92 3.54 -4.05 -21.53
N VAL A 93 3.45 -2.76 -21.22
CA VAL A 93 3.50 -1.66 -22.21
C VAL A 93 4.88 -1.61 -22.88
N VAL A 94 5.96 -1.59 -22.10
CA VAL A 94 7.33 -1.54 -22.64
C VAL A 94 7.64 -2.74 -23.54
N ARG A 95 7.12 -3.92 -23.20
CA ARG A 95 7.24 -5.13 -24.04
C ARG A 95 6.43 -5.09 -25.33
N GLN A 96 5.58 -4.09 -25.55
CA GLN A 96 4.82 -3.92 -26.80
C GLN A 96 5.49 -2.94 -27.76
N ILE A 97 6.49 -2.17 -27.30
CA ILE A 97 7.26 -1.27 -28.16
C ILE A 97 7.96 -2.11 -29.25
N SER A 98 7.66 -1.79 -30.50
CA SER A 98 8.18 -2.48 -31.68
C SER A 98 9.13 -1.65 -32.52
N ASP A 99 8.97 -0.33 -32.50
CA ASP A 99 9.81 0.59 -33.26
C ASP A 99 11.10 0.90 -32.49
N ASP A 100 12.07 1.57 -33.09
CA ASP A 100 13.30 2.03 -32.43
C ASP A 100 13.13 3.49 -31.94
N PRO A 101 12.41 3.77 -30.82
CA PRO A 101 12.06 5.13 -30.47
C PRO A 101 13.20 5.90 -29.83
N VAL A 102 13.10 7.22 -29.93
CA VAL A 102 13.80 8.16 -29.05
C VAL A 102 12.80 8.62 -28.00
N VAL A 103 13.10 8.39 -26.72
CA VAL A 103 12.28 8.80 -25.57
C VAL A 103 13.05 9.87 -24.80
N VAL A 104 12.38 10.99 -24.49
CA VAL A 104 12.96 12.12 -23.76
C VAL A 104 12.10 12.41 -22.53
N LEU A 105 12.69 12.24 -21.34
CA LEU A 105 12.08 12.58 -20.06
C LEU A 105 12.73 13.86 -19.51
N ALA A 106 12.00 14.96 -19.54
CA ALA A 106 12.47 16.27 -19.06
C ALA A 106 11.93 16.57 -17.66
N ASN A 107 12.65 17.41 -16.89
CA ASN A 107 12.24 17.86 -15.56
C ASN A 107 11.87 16.73 -14.57
N THR A 108 12.55 15.57 -14.62
CA THR A 108 12.19 14.44 -13.73
C THR A 108 12.33 14.79 -12.26
N GLN A 109 13.31 15.64 -11.92
CA GLN A 109 13.50 16.15 -10.58
C GLN A 109 12.31 16.96 -10.06
N TRP A 110 11.45 17.50 -10.94
CA TRP A 110 10.26 18.27 -10.58
C TRP A 110 8.97 17.46 -10.69
N ALA A 111 9.07 16.13 -10.81
CA ALA A 111 7.91 15.25 -10.76
C ALA A 111 7.17 15.36 -9.42
N GLY A 112 5.87 15.06 -9.47
CA GLY A 112 4.94 15.20 -8.35
C GLY A 112 4.32 16.60 -8.23
N ARG A 113 3.15 16.64 -7.61
CA ARG A 113 2.39 17.85 -7.26
C ARG A 113 2.91 18.49 -5.98
N LEU A 114 3.37 17.66 -5.04
CA LEU A 114 3.85 18.10 -3.73
C LEU A 114 5.37 18.33 -3.74
N ARG A 115 5.85 19.29 -2.95
CA ARG A 115 7.31 19.52 -2.78
C ARG A 115 8.00 18.43 -1.97
N THR A 116 7.30 17.78 -1.03
CA THR A 116 7.81 16.61 -0.27
C THR A 116 7.62 15.28 -1.03
N SER A 117 7.16 15.32 -2.28
CA SER A 117 6.85 14.13 -3.08
C SER A 117 8.07 13.27 -3.39
N ARG A 118 7.83 11.95 -3.53
CA ARG A 118 8.79 10.93 -3.98
C ARG A 118 8.68 10.59 -5.46
N GLU A 119 7.81 11.30 -6.19
CA GLU A 119 7.62 11.06 -7.62
C GLU A 119 8.88 11.22 -8.48
N PRO A 120 9.86 12.11 -8.16
CA PRO A 120 11.13 12.14 -8.90
C PRO A 120 11.86 10.80 -8.90
N GLU A 121 12.03 10.19 -7.73
CA GLU A 121 12.67 8.88 -7.60
C GLU A 121 11.81 7.78 -8.23
N ARG A 122 10.48 7.82 -8.05
CA ARG A 122 9.57 6.84 -8.65
C ARG A 122 9.56 6.89 -10.18
N VAL A 123 9.71 8.06 -10.79
CA VAL A 123 9.85 8.19 -12.26
C VAL A 123 11.12 7.48 -12.73
N LEU A 124 12.25 7.66 -12.03
CA LEU A 124 13.49 6.97 -12.37
C LEU A 124 13.38 5.46 -12.15
N ASP A 125 12.82 5.05 -11.01
CA ASP A 125 12.80 3.66 -10.57
C ASP A 125 11.74 2.78 -11.23
N GLN A 126 10.59 3.35 -11.58
CA GLN A 126 9.45 2.61 -12.09
C GLN A 126 9.12 2.93 -13.56
N VAL A 127 9.64 4.03 -14.12
CA VAL A 127 9.46 4.36 -15.54
C VAL A 127 10.78 4.19 -16.30
N ALA A 128 11.82 4.97 -15.96
CA ALA A 128 13.08 4.94 -16.71
C ALA A 128 13.78 3.58 -16.59
N ARG A 129 13.90 3.02 -15.38
CA ARG A 129 14.48 1.69 -15.14
C ARG A 129 13.71 0.58 -15.86
N VAL A 130 12.37 0.66 -15.94
CA VAL A 130 11.56 -0.34 -16.64
C VAL A 130 11.76 -0.26 -18.16
N LEU A 131 11.86 0.94 -18.74
CA LEU A 131 12.27 1.11 -20.15
C LEU A 131 13.65 0.48 -20.38
N VAL A 132 14.61 0.75 -19.51
CA VAL A 132 15.98 0.21 -19.60
C VAL A 132 16.00 -1.32 -19.51
N LYS A 133 15.28 -1.93 -18.56
CA LYS A 133 15.40 -3.36 -18.25
C LYS A 133 14.44 -4.27 -19.02
N ASN A 134 13.29 -3.76 -19.48
CA ASN A 134 12.18 -4.61 -19.93
C ASN A 134 11.83 -4.45 -21.42
N HIS A 135 12.62 -3.70 -22.19
CA HIS A 135 12.46 -3.60 -23.64
C HIS A 135 12.72 -4.93 -24.36
N ARG A 136 12.19 -5.08 -25.58
CA ARG A 136 12.41 -6.29 -26.39
C ARG A 136 13.88 -6.44 -26.79
N ARG A 137 14.40 -7.67 -26.78
CA ARG A 137 15.75 -7.95 -27.31
C ARG A 137 15.82 -7.56 -28.79
N GLY A 138 16.90 -6.90 -29.19
CA GLY A 138 17.11 -6.40 -30.56
C GLY A 138 16.55 -5.01 -30.86
N LEU A 139 15.79 -4.42 -29.93
CA LEU A 139 15.34 -3.03 -30.04
C LEU A 139 16.52 -2.06 -29.88
N ARG A 140 16.53 -0.96 -30.66
CA ARG A 140 17.56 0.10 -30.61
C ARG A 140 17.01 1.39 -30.01
N MET A 141 16.26 1.28 -28.91
CA MET A 141 15.68 2.41 -28.20
C MET A 141 16.76 3.37 -27.66
N ARG A 142 16.49 4.67 -27.76
CA ARG A 142 17.31 5.75 -27.21
C ARG A 142 16.54 6.49 -26.13
N LEU A 143 17.08 6.50 -24.92
CA LEU A 143 16.46 7.18 -23.79
C LEU A 143 17.34 8.34 -23.31
N LEU A 144 16.79 9.55 -23.25
CA LEU A 144 17.42 10.72 -22.67
C LEU A 144 16.62 11.14 -21.44
N VAL A 145 17.29 11.30 -20.29
CA VAL A 145 16.62 11.62 -19.02
C VAL A 145 17.34 12.78 -18.35
N GLU A 146 16.63 13.88 -18.10
CA GLU A 146 17.11 14.94 -17.22
C GLU A 146 17.10 14.46 -15.77
N VAL A 147 18.21 14.56 -15.05
CA VAL A 147 18.36 14.14 -13.65
C VAL A 147 19.26 15.11 -12.88
N ASP A 148 19.16 15.12 -11.55
CA ASP A 148 20.06 15.93 -10.71
C ASP A 148 21.47 15.33 -10.61
N ASP A 149 21.58 14.03 -10.39
CA ASP A 149 22.86 13.31 -10.35
C ASP A 149 23.01 12.35 -11.55
N ALA A 150 23.50 12.89 -12.67
CA ALA A 150 23.71 12.09 -13.88
C ALA A 150 24.84 11.05 -13.73
N PRO A 151 26.00 11.36 -13.11
CA PRO A 151 27.00 10.34 -12.81
C PRO A 151 26.48 9.21 -11.93
N GLY A 152 25.74 9.51 -10.85
CA GLY A 152 25.14 8.49 -9.98
C GLY A 152 24.13 7.62 -10.72
N SER A 153 23.24 8.23 -11.52
CA SER A 153 22.28 7.49 -12.36
C SER A 153 22.98 6.56 -13.35
N ALA A 154 24.10 7.01 -13.93
CA ALA A 154 24.89 6.19 -14.85
C ALA A 154 25.61 5.03 -14.15
N ALA A 155 26.08 5.23 -12.92
CA ALA A 155 26.71 4.18 -12.13
C ALA A 155 25.70 3.09 -11.71
N GLU A 156 24.49 3.50 -11.33
CA GLU A 156 23.45 2.57 -10.84
C GLU A 156 22.74 1.83 -11.98
N LEU A 157 22.32 2.55 -13.03
CA LEU A 157 21.48 2.02 -14.11
C LEU A 157 22.26 1.78 -15.41
N GLY A 158 23.57 2.00 -15.39
CA GLY A 158 24.44 1.96 -16.57
C GLY A 158 24.22 3.16 -17.50
N GLY A 159 24.80 3.09 -18.70
CA GLY A 159 24.62 4.11 -19.74
C GLY A 159 25.72 5.17 -19.77
N ARG A 160 25.41 6.32 -20.37
CA ARG A 160 26.34 7.47 -20.41
C ARG A 160 25.73 8.65 -19.67
N HIS A 161 26.56 9.52 -19.13
CA HIS A 161 26.12 10.81 -18.56
C HIS A 161 26.69 12.00 -19.33
N LEU A 162 26.04 13.13 -19.14
CA LEU A 162 26.43 14.42 -19.71
C LEU A 162 26.05 15.50 -18.69
N THR A 163 27.05 16.17 -18.11
CA THR A 163 26.84 17.21 -17.09
C THR A 163 27.08 18.58 -17.69
N LEU A 164 26.12 19.50 -17.59
CA LEU A 164 26.23 20.85 -18.13
C LEU A 164 26.98 21.81 -17.18
N GLN A 165 27.90 22.60 -17.74
CA GLN A 165 28.90 23.41 -17.03
C GLN A 165 28.45 24.81 -16.59
N GLY A 166 27.25 25.31 -16.93
CA GLY A 166 26.90 26.70 -16.60
C GLY A 166 25.45 27.11 -16.78
N GLY A 167 25.01 28.01 -15.87
CA GLY A 167 23.68 28.60 -15.74
C GLY A 167 23.42 29.75 -16.71
N PHE A 168 22.21 29.77 -17.29
CA PHE A 168 21.76 30.85 -18.18
C PHE A 168 21.24 32.07 -17.44
N GLU A 169 20.89 31.93 -16.16
CA GLU A 169 20.54 33.01 -15.26
C GLU A 169 21.33 32.80 -13.96
N ASN A 170 22.01 33.83 -13.46
CA ASN A 170 22.45 33.81 -12.07
C ASN A 170 21.17 33.73 -11.24
N MET A 171 20.94 32.60 -10.56
CA MET A 171 20.05 32.60 -9.41
C MET A 171 20.40 33.84 -8.59
N PRO A 172 19.45 34.74 -8.32
CA PRO A 172 19.78 35.99 -7.66
C PRO A 172 20.48 35.64 -6.34
N ALA A 173 21.48 36.44 -5.95
CA ALA A 173 22.06 36.28 -4.63
C ALA A 173 20.90 36.35 -3.62
N PHE A 174 20.83 35.37 -2.72
CA PHE A 174 19.78 35.37 -1.73
C PHE A 174 19.89 36.70 -0.97
N PRO A 175 18.80 37.48 -0.83
CA PRO A 175 18.89 38.74 -0.12
C PRO A 175 19.44 38.45 1.29
N GLU A 176 20.59 39.05 1.60
CA GLU A 176 21.20 38.97 2.93
C GLU A 176 20.14 39.38 3.95
N PRO A 177 20.05 38.71 5.10
CA PRO A 177 19.08 39.05 6.12
C PRO A 177 19.42 40.41 6.73
N GLU A 178 18.92 41.49 6.12
CA GLU A 178 18.75 42.76 6.83
C GLU A 178 17.64 42.54 7.86
N GLU A 179 17.88 42.88 9.13
CA GLU A 179 17.00 42.58 10.27
C GLU A 179 15.54 43.05 10.05
N GLU A 180 15.30 44.05 9.20
CA GLU A 180 13.99 44.60 8.89
C GLU A 180 13.34 44.05 7.59
N SER A 181 14.09 43.36 6.73
CA SER A 181 13.57 42.90 5.43
C SER A 181 12.62 41.71 5.58
N VAL A 182 11.43 41.82 4.99
CA VAL A 182 10.39 40.77 5.04
C VAL A 182 10.58 39.72 3.96
N LEU A 183 11.19 40.09 2.83
CA LEU A 183 11.30 39.22 1.66
C LEU A 183 12.08 37.91 1.94
N PRO A 184 13.28 37.91 2.56
CA PRO A 184 14.01 36.65 2.84
C PRO A 184 13.19 35.68 3.71
N PHE A 185 12.51 36.20 4.74
CA PHE A 185 11.66 35.41 5.61
C PHE A 185 10.44 34.87 4.86
N ALA A 186 9.75 35.71 4.10
CA ALA A 186 8.58 35.32 3.33
C ALA A 186 8.91 34.26 2.27
N LEU A 187 10.08 34.34 1.62
CA LEU A 187 10.57 33.30 0.71
C LEU A 187 10.83 31.97 1.42
N ARG A 188 11.42 31.99 2.63
CA ARG A 188 11.60 30.78 3.44
C ARG A 188 10.26 30.14 3.79
N ALA A 189 9.28 30.93 4.24
CA ALA A 189 7.93 30.44 4.52
C ALA A 189 7.25 29.87 3.26
N LEU A 190 7.36 30.54 2.11
CA LEU A 190 6.80 30.04 0.84
C LEU A 190 7.44 28.73 0.39
N SER A 191 8.74 28.54 0.66
CA SER A 191 9.45 27.30 0.32
C SER A 191 8.89 26.09 1.08
N LEU A 192 8.32 26.31 2.27
CA LEU A 192 7.64 25.30 3.08
C LEU A 192 6.21 24.99 2.61
N ALA A 193 5.69 25.71 1.61
CA ALA A 193 4.42 25.33 1.00
C ALA A 193 4.58 23.99 0.26
N GLU A 194 3.63 23.07 0.43
CA GLU A 194 3.65 21.76 -0.22
C GLU A 194 3.15 21.82 -1.67
N HIS A 195 2.11 22.61 -1.94
CA HIS A 195 1.71 22.90 -3.33
C HIS A 195 2.48 24.10 -3.89
N ARG A 196 2.84 24.06 -5.18
CA ARG A 196 3.68 25.10 -5.83
C ARG A 196 2.99 26.45 -5.96
N PHE A 197 1.67 26.42 -6.13
CA PHE A 197 0.82 27.61 -6.19
C PHE A 197 0.17 27.82 -4.83
N VAL A 198 0.40 29.00 -4.26
CA VAL A 198 0.03 29.33 -2.88
C VAL A 198 -0.80 30.60 -2.86
N PRO A 199 -2.06 30.55 -2.38
CA PRO A 199 -2.86 31.75 -2.16
C PRO A 199 -2.23 32.67 -1.10
N LEU A 200 -2.44 33.98 -1.20
CA LEU A 200 -1.92 34.95 -0.21
C LEU A 200 -2.30 34.64 1.24
N PRO A 201 -3.56 34.24 1.57
CA PRO A 201 -3.91 33.88 2.94
C PRO A 201 -3.08 32.70 3.46
N VAL A 202 -2.76 31.74 2.59
CA VAL A 202 -1.95 30.58 2.93
C VAL A 202 -0.48 30.99 3.09
N TRP A 203 0.03 31.90 2.26
CA TRP A 203 1.40 32.41 2.42
C TRP A 203 1.56 33.18 3.75
N SER A 204 0.56 33.98 4.12
CA SER A 204 0.48 34.61 5.46
C SER A 204 0.48 33.58 6.56
N LEU A 205 -0.35 32.53 6.44
CA LEU A 205 -0.43 31.43 7.40
C LEU A 205 0.92 30.70 7.54
N LEU A 206 1.63 30.45 6.45
CA LEU A 206 2.96 29.83 6.49
C LEU A 206 3.99 30.74 7.17
N CYS A 207 3.90 32.07 6.99
CA CYS A 207 4.74 33.02 7.72
C CYS A 207 4.50 32.92 9.24
N SER A 208 3.23 32.95 9.65
CA SER A 208 2.80 32.76 11.05
C SER A 208 3.26 31.40 11.59
N ALA A 209 3.09 30.34 10.80
CA ALA A 209 3.54 28.99 11.15
C ALA A 209 5.06 28.89 11.23
N LEU A 210 5.84 29.74 10.56
CA LEU A 210 7.30 29.79 10.70
C LEU A 210 7.74 30.68 11.88
N GLY A 211 6.83 31.48 12.46
CA GLY A 211 7.06 32.24 13.68
C GLY A 211 7.01 33.76 13.54
N ARG A 212 6.57 34.30 12.38
CA ARG A 212 6.36 35.75 12.20
C ARG A 212 5.06 36.01 11.46
N ASP A 213 4.16 36.75 12.11
CA ASP A 213 2.92 37.19 11.48
C ASP A 213 3.22 38.28 10.44
N VAL A 214 3.01 37.94 9.16
CA VAL A 214 3.15 38.88 8.04
C VAL A 214 1.79 38.99 7.35
N PRO A 215 1.10 40.14 7.45
CA PRO A 215 -0.25 40.27 6.91
C PRO A 215 -0.28 40.20 5.38
N GLU A 216 -1.40 39.73 4.83
CA GLU A 216 -1.61 39.59 3.37
C GLU A 216 -1.33 40.88 2.59
N SER A 217 -1.69 42.04 3.12
CA SER A 217 -1.43 43.34 2.48
C SER A 217 0.06 43.64 2.29
N ARG A 218 0.91 43.16 3.23
CA ARG A 218 2.36 43.31 3.14
C ARG A 218 2.96 42.33 2.14
N LEU A 219 2.42 41.12 2.05
CA LEU A 219 2.80 40.12 1.05
C LEU A 219 2.39 40.54 -0.37
N GLU A 220 1.20 41.12 -0.53
CA GLU A 220 0.75 41.70 -1.79
C GLU A 220 1.67 42.85 -2.23
N GLY A 221 2.12 43.68 -1.28
CA GLY A 221 3.10 44.73 -1.54
C GLY A 221 4.43 44.20 -2.08
N LEU A 222 4.88 43.01 -1.63
CA LEU A 222 6.08 42.37 -2.19
C LEU A 222 5.89 41.97 -3.65
N LEU A 223 4.69 41.58 -4.08
CA LEU A 223 4.46 41.19 -5.49
C LEU A 223 4.60 42.38 -6.47
N GLY A 224 4.53 43.62 -5.97
CA GLY A 224 4.79 44.83 -6.74
C GLY A 224 6.25 45.30 -6.71
N ASP A 225 7.12 44.68 -5.90
CA ASP A 225 8.54 45.03 -5.77
C ASP A 225 9.37 44.33 -6.85
N SER A 226 10.24 45.08 -7.53
CA SER A 226 11.14 44.52 -8.54
C SER A 226 12.09 43.47 -7.98
N ALA A 227 12.55 43.62 -6.73
CA ALA A 227 13.45 42.64 -6.09
C ALA A 227 12.75 41.30 -5.82
N ALA A 228 11.45 41.32 -5.51
CA ALA A 228 10.67 40.10 -5.34
C ALA A 228 10.28 39.46 -6.67
N GLY A 229 10.11 40.27 -7.73
CA GLY A 229 9.81 39.82 -9.10
C GLY A 229 10.90 38.91 -9.72
N ASP A 230 12.12 38.98 -9.22
CA ASP A 230 13.20 38.05 -9.61
C ASP A 230 12.97 36.63 -9.08
N TRP A 231 12.26 36.49 -7.96
CA TRP A 231 12.03 35.21 -7.26
C TRP A 231 10.62 34.66 -7.45
N LEU A 232 9.63 35.54 -7.52
CA LEU A 232 8.22 35.21 -7.44
C LEU A 232 7.51 35.39 -8.78
N ARG A 233 6.54 34.53 -9.02
CA ARG A 233 5.58 34.65 -10.12
C ARG A 233 4.18 34.79 -9.53
N ARG A 234 3.50 35.87 -9.91
CA ARG A 234 2.08 36.07 -9.67
C ARG A 234 1.28 35.35 -10.76
N SER A 235 0.26 34.61 -10.35
CA SER A 235 -0.75 34.02 -11.22
C SER A 235 -2.14 34.18 -10.59
N HIS A 236 -3.17 33.82 -11.32
CA HIS A 236 -4.55 33.79 -10.81
C HIS A 236 -5.12 32.39 -11.00
N ASP A 237 -5.96 31.94 -10.06
CA ASP A 237 -6.75 30.74 -10.25
C ASP A 237 -7.97 31.00 -11.16
N GLU A 238 -8.77 29.96 -11.40
CA GLU A 238 -9.98 30.05 -12.23
C GLU A 238 -11.05 30.99 -11.63
N ALA A 239 -11.03 31.18 -10.31
CA ALA A 239 -11.90 32.12 -9.59
C ALA A 239 -11.33 33.55 -9.53
N GLY A 240 -10.14 33.78 -10.11
CA GLY A 240 -9.44 35.06 -10.11
C GLY A 240 -8.62 35.36 -8.85
N ALA A 241 -8.57 34.45 -7.87
CA ALA A 241 -7.80 34.64 -6.65
C ALA A 241 -6.30 34.67 -6.96
N THR A 242 -5.57 35.55 -6.26
CA THR A 242 -4.12 35.70 -6.48
C THR A 242 -3.36 34.50 -5.91
N LEU A 243 -2.58 33.88 -6.77
CA LEU A 243 -1.68 32.77 -6.46
C LEU A 243 -0.22 33.24 -6.60
N VAL A 244 0.62 32.79 -5.69
CA VAL A 244 2.06 33.04 -5.67
C VAL A 244 2.81 31.72 -5.84
N SER A 245 3.84 31.72 -6.67
CA SER A 245 4.74 30.59 -6.88
C SER A 245 6.18 31.08 -7.06
N PHE A 246 7.16 30.21 -6.90
CA PHE A 246 8.52 30.56 -7.28
C PHE A 246 8.64 30.59 -8.81
N ARG A 247 9.37 31.57 -9.33
CA ARG A 247 9.71 31.63 -10.76
C ARG A 247 10.54 30.41 -11.18
N GLN A 248 11.40 29.93 -10.28
CA GLN A 248 12.23 28.74 -10.44
C GLN A 248 12.10 27.85 -9.19
N GLU A 249 11.62 26.61 -9.35
CA GLU A 249 11.44 25.69 -8.21
C GLU A 249 12.76 25.24 -7.56
N ALA A 250 13.90 25.43 -8.24
CA ALA A 250 15.22 25.26 -7.65
C ALA A 250 15.45 26.17 -6.43
N ALA A 251 14.89 27.39 -6.44
CA ALA A 251 14.94 28.31 -5.31
C ALA A 251 14.25 27.73 -4.07
N ALA A 252 13.03 27.23 -4.25
CA ALA A 252 12.25 26.61 -3.18
C ALA A 252 12.98 25.40 -2.58
N ARG A 253 13.49 24.50 -3.44
CA ARG A 253 14.24 23.32 -2.98
C ARG A 253 15.50 23.71 -2.20
N ARG A 254 16.26 24.70 -2.68
CA ARG A 254 17.46 25.18 -2.01
C ARG A 254 17.12 25.69 -0.60
N LEU A 255 16.11 26.55 -0.49
CA LEU A 255 15.66 27.10 0.79
C LEU A 255 15.22 26.02 1.77
N ARG A 256 14.47 25.03 1.31
CA ARG A 256 14.07 23.89 2.14
C ARG A 256 15.26 23.08 2.64
N THR A 257 16.29 22.92 1.80
CA THR A 257 17.49 22.15 2.14
C THR A 257 18.38 22.89 3.14
N GLU A 258 18.41 24.23 3.08
CA GLU A 258 19.15 25.07 4.03
C GLU A 258 18.45 25.19 5.40
N MET A 259 17.16 24.84 5.49
CA MET A 259 16.38 24.95 6.72
C MET A 259 16.60 23.77 7.66
N PRO A 260 16.73 24.00 8.99
CA PRO A 260 16.78 22.92 9.97
C PRO A 260 15.55 22.03 9.91
N ALA A 261 15.76 20.70 9.89
CA ALA A 261 14.68 19.73 9.74
C ALA A 261 13.63 19.79 10.86
N GLU A 262 14.02 20.13 12.09
CA GLU A 262 13.08 20.28 13.21
C GLU A 262 12.20 21.52 13.08
N GLU A 263 12.78 22.65 12.65
CA GLU A 263 12.04 23.89 12.40
C GLU A 263 11.03 23.71 11.26
N ALA A 264 11.46 23.10 10.15
CA ALA A 264 10.57 22.76 9.04
C ALA A 264 9.42 21.84 9.49
N ARG A 265 9.72 20.75 10.22
CA ARG A 265 8.69 19.84 10.76
C ARG A 265 7.70 20.57 11.67
N SER A 266 8.18 21.43 12.56
CA SER A 266 7.34 22.23 13.47
C SER A 266 6.43 23.19 12.70
N CYS A 267 6.95 23.85 11.65
CA CYS A 267 6.15 24.69 10.77
C CYS A 267 5.08 23.90 10.02
N HIS A 268 5.41 22.73 9.45
CA HIS A 268 4.43 21.86 8.80
C HIS A 268 3.35 21.38 9.78
N ALA A 269 3.71 21.06 11.02
CA ALA A 269 2.74 20.65 12.05
C ALA A 269 1.76 21.78 12.40
N ARG A 270 2.25 23.03 12.55
CA ARG A 270 1.40 24.21 12.77
C ARG A 270 0.50 24.51 11.56
N ALA A 271 1.06 24.44 10.35
CA ALA A 271 0.31 24.62 9.12
C ALA A 271 -0.78 23.56 8.94
N LEU A 272 -0.48 22.29 9.24
CA LEU A 272 -1.45 21.20 9.23
C LEU A 272 -2.65 21.51 10.15
N THR A 273 -2.38 21.93 11.39
CA THR A 273 -3.44 22.30 12.34
C THR A 273 -4.28 23.47 11.84
N ALA A 274 -3.66 24.52 11.29
CA ALA A 274 -4.38 25.70 10.80
C ALA A 274 -5.19 25.41 9.53
N LEU A 275 -4.65 24.62 8.59
CA LEU A 275 -5.32 24.25 7.34
C LEU A 275 -6.48 23.26 7.55
N SER A 276 -6.47 22.51 8.65
CA SER A 276 -7.56 21.59 9.00
C SER A 276 -8.80 22.28 9.58
N ALA A 277 -8.76 23.59 9.85
CA ALA A 277 -9.87 24.34 10.43
C ALA A 277 -11.13 24.35 9.53
N THR A 278 -12.29 24.14 10.13
CA THR A 278 -13.57 23.96 9.42
C THR A 278 -14.06 25.23 8.71
N ASP A 279 -13.78 26.41 9.27
CA ASP A 279 -14.27 27.71 8.76
C ASP A 279 -13.23 28.45 7.90
N ALA A 280 -12.32 27.70 7.25
CA ALA A 280 -11.27 28.28 6.44
C ALA A 280 -11.82 29.01 5.20
N PRO A 281 -11.26 30.18 4.81
CA PRO A 281 -11.59 30.87 3.57
C PRO A 281 -11.47 29.94 2.35
N GLU A 282 -12.24 30.20 1.30
CA GLU A 282 -12.27 29.35 0.09
C GLU A 282 -10.88 29.11 -0.51
N ALA A 283 -10.04 30.14 -0.62
CA ALA A 283 -8.67 30.00 -1.10
C ALA A 283 -7.81 29.08 -0.21
N THR A 284 -8.02 29.11 1.11
CA THR A 284 -7.32 28.23 2.05
C THR A 284 -7.80 26.79 1.91
N ARG A 285 -9.12 26.58 1.72
CA ARG A 285 -9.70 25.26 1.44
C ARG A 285 -9.16 24.68 0.13
N TRP A 286 -9.13 25.48 -0.94
CA TRP A 286 -8.57 25.08 -2.24
C TRP A 286 -7.13 24.56 -2.12
N TYR A 287 -6.32 25.22 -1.29
CA TYR A 287 -4.95 24.79 -1.02
C TYR A 287 -4.92 23.52 -0.17
N ALA A 288 -5.70 23.47 0.92
CA ALA A 288 -5.77 22.32 1.82
C ALA A 288 -6.14 21.04 1.06
N ASP A 289 -7.13 21.08 0.16
CA ASP A 289 -7.57 19.93 -0.66
C ASP A 289 -6.42 19.32 -1.50
N ARG A 290 -5.41 20.13 -1.82
CA ARG A 290 -4.25 19.75 -2.65
C ARG A 290 -2.98 19.48 -1.86
N ALA A 291 -2.83 20.07 -0.67
CA ALA A 291 -1.54 20.15 0.03
C ALA A 291 -1.55 19.57 1.45
N LEU A 292 -2.73 19.39 2.07
CA LEU A 292 -2.85 19.02 3.49
C LEU A 292 -2.15 17.70 3.80
N ALA A 293 -2.31 16.68 2.95
CA ALA A 293 -1.63 15.40 3.08
C ALA A 293 -0.09 15.55 3.00
N GLY A 294 0.41 16.45 2.15
CA GLY A 294 1.84 16.78 2.07
C GLY A 294 2.35 17.39 3.37
N HIS A 295 1.58 18.31 3.99
CA HIS A 295 1.95 18.89 5.28
C HIS A 295 1.96 17.82 6.38
N ALA A 296 1.01 16.88 6.36
CA ALA A 296 0.99 15.77 7.30
C ALA A 296 2.20 14.84 7.16
N ALA A 297 2.61 14.53 5.93
CA ALA A 297 3.82 13.74 5.66
C ALA A 297 5.09 14.48 6.12
N ALA A 298 5.23 15.76 5.74
CA ALA A 298 6.38 16.58 6.11
C ALA A 298 6.46 16.86 7.62
N ALA A 299 5.34 16.82 8.34
CA ALA A 299 5.27 16.97 9.80
C ALA A 299 5.50 15.67 10.58
N ASP A 300 5.66 14.52 9.92
CA ASP A 300 5.69 13.19 10.55
C ASP A 300 4.39 12.83 11.31
N ARG A 301 3.26 13.37 10.84
CA ARG A 301 1.91 13.20 11.45
C ARG A 301 0.92 12.56 10.46
N PHE A 302 1.41 11.84 9.46
CA PHE A 302 0.58 11.25 8.42
C PHE A 302 -0.41 10.21 8.95
N ALA A 303 -0.01 9.40 9.94
CA ALA A 303 -0.89 8.43 10.58
C ALA A 303 -2.06 9.09 11.33
N GLU A 304 -1.80 10.21 12.02
CA GLU A 304 -2.86 11.02 12.67
C GLU A 304 -3.81 11.60 11.63
N PHE A 305 -3.28 12.12 10.52
CA PHE A 305 -4.09 12.61 9.40
C PHE A 305 -5.00 11.52 8.82
N LEU A 306 -4.49 10.30 8.60
CA LEU A 306 -5.30 9.18 8.09
C LEU A 306 -6.42 8.75 9.05
N ALA A 307 -6.26 8.99 10.35
CA ALA A 307 -7.29 8.69 11.35
C ALA A 307 -8.44 9.73 11.33
N ASP A 308 -8.18 10.96 10.84
CA ASP A 308 -9.20 11.99 10.66
C ASP A 308 -9.93 11.80 9.32
N THR A 309 -11.06 11.09 9.39
CA THR A 309 -11.90 10.81 8.21
C THR A 309 -12.34 12.10 7.50
N ALA A 310 -12.64 13.18 8.24
CA ALA A 310 -13.09 14.43 7.63
C ALA A 310 -11.96 15.12 6.86
N ALA A 311 -10.73 15.06 7.36
CA ALA A 311 -9.57 15.58 6.64
C ALA A 311 -9.24 14.75 5.39
N VAL A 312 -9.28 13.42 5.48
CA VAL A 312 -8.99 12.51 4.35
C VAL A 312 -9.98 12.70 3.20
N VAL A 313 -11.27 12.89 3.50
CA VAL A 313 -12.33 13.05 2.49
C VAL A 313 -12.16 14.30 1.63
N ARG A 314 -11.58 15.37 2.18
CA ARG A 314 -11.33 16.63 1.46
C ARG A 314 -10.16 16.54 0.50
N VAL A 315 -9.19 15.67 0.79
CA VAL A 315 -7.96 15.59 0.00
C VAL A 315 -8.17 14.73 -1.26
N GLY A 316 -7.65 15.22 -2.38
CA GLY A 316 -7.62 14.47 -3.63
C GLY A 316 -6.70 13.24 -3.55
N HIS A 317 -7.12 12.14 -4.18
CA HIS A 317 -6.36 10.88 -4.15
C HIS A 317 -4.91 11.00 -4.64
N GLU A 318 -4.63 11.89 -5.60
CA GLU A 318 -3.28 12.10 -6.14
C GLU A 318 -2.33 12.64 -5.07
N SER A 319 -2.71 13.72 -4.39
CA SER A 319 -1.93 14.28 -3.30
C SER A 319 -1.81 13.32 -2.12
N LEU A 320 -2.86 12.54 -1.83
CA LEU A 320 -2.83 11.54 -0.77
C LEU A 320 -1.83 10.40 -1.08
N PHE A 321 -1.81 9.88 -2.30
CA PHE A 321 -0.83 8.84 -2.68
C PHE A 321 0.60 9.38 -2.72
N GLU A 322 0.82 10.59 -3.26
CA GLU A 322 2.16 11.21 -3.25
C GLU A 322 2.67 11.42 -1.82
N ALA A 323 1.83 11.93 -0.92
CA ALA A 323 2.16 12.12 0.49
C ALA A 323 2.35 10.78 1.22
N PHE A 324 1.58 9.75 0.89
CA PHE A 324 1.74 8.40 1.44
C PHE A 324 3.11 7.80 1.08
N GLU A 325 3.52 7.88 -0.19
CA GLU A 325 4.84 7.43 -0.62
C GLU A 325 5.96 8.20 0.08
N ALA A 326 5.77 9.50 0.33
CA ALA A 326 6.73 10.32 1.05
C ALA A 326 6.82 9.98 2.55
N ALA A 327 5.67 9.84 3.23
CA ALA A 327 5.60 9.57 4.66
C ALA A 327 6.22 8.21 5.06
N PHE A 328 6.05 7.20 4.20
CA PHE A 328 6.57 5.85 4.41
C PHE A 328 7.81 5.55 3.57
N HIS A 329 8.49 6.56 3.05
CA HIS A 329 9.73 6.33 2.34
C HIS A 329 10.82 5.83 3.31
N GLY A 330 11.37 4.65 3.04
CA GLY A 330 12.40 4.02 3.88
C GLY A 330 11.89 3.57 5.26
N ARG A 331 10.58 3.67 5.52
CA ARG A 331 9.94 3.28 6.77
C ARG A 331 8.81 2.31 6.47
N PRO A 332 8.73 1.17 7.16
CA PRO A 332 7.65 0.24 6.93
C PRO A 332 6.30 0.79 7.45
N VAL A 333 5.22 0.42 6.78
CA VAL A 333 3.84 0.80 7.12
C VAL A 333 3.31 -0.16 8.20
N PRO A 334 2.89 0.32 9.39
CA PRO A 334 2.36 -0.55 10.43
C PRO A 334 1.15 -1.38 9.97
N GLN A 335 1.13 -2.69 10.25
CA GLN A 335 0.00 -3.55 9.92
C GLN A 335 -1.27 -3.18 10.70
N GLY A 336 -2.45 -3.45 10.13
CA GLY A 336 -3.74 -3.12 10.75
C GLY A 336 -4.01 -1.61 10.89
N SER A 337 -3.14 -0.75 10.36
CA SER A 337 -3.32 0.71 10.39
C SER A 337 -4.09 1.22 9.17
N ALA A 338 -4.61 2.45 9.25
CA ALA A 338 -5.15 3.15 8.07
C ALA A 338 -4.12 3.24 6.93
N GLY A 339 -2.82 3.36 7.26
CA GLY A 339 -1.73 3.31 6.29
C GLY A 339 -1.65 1.97 5.56
N ALA A 340 -1.90 0.85 6.24
CA ALA A 340 -1.92 -0.47 5.60
C ALA A 340 -3.06 -0.59 4.58
N HIS A 341 -4.23 -0.02 4.87
CA HIS A 341 -5.33 0.04 3.89
C HIS A 341 -4.94 0.85 2.64
N ILE A 342 -4.30 2.01 2.81
CA ILE A 342 -3.77 2.80 1.68
C ILE A 342 -2.68 2.05 0.93
N HIS A 343 -1.78 1.34 1.63
CA HIS A 343 -0.75 0.49 1.02
C HIS A 343 -1.38 -0.52 0.07
N TYR A 344 -2.42 -1.25 0.49
CA TYR A 344 -3.08 -2.23 -0.38
C TYR A 344 -3.84 -1.60 -1.55
N LEU A 345 -4.49 -0.45 -1.36
CA LEU A 345 -5.09 0.30 -2.46
C LEU A 345 -4.03 0.72 -3.50
N ALA A 346 -2.86 1.17 -3.04
CA ALA A 346 -1.74 1.55 -3.91
C ALA A 346 -1.10 0.32 -4.59
N ARG A 347 -0.84 -0.78 -3.85
CA ARG A 347 -0.26 -2.03 -4.34
C ARG A 347 -1.14 -2.71 -5.39
N ARG A 348 -2.46 -2.65 -5.22
CA ARG A 348 -3.43 -3.15 -6.20
C ARG A 348 -3.66 -2.20 -7.37
N GLY A 349 -2.95 -1.08 -7.37
CA GLY A 349 -2.93 -0.14 -8.48
C GLY A 349 -4.27 0.53 -8.69
N VAL A 350 -4.96 1.00 -7.66
CA VAL A 350 -6.23 1.69 -7.85
C VAL A 350 -6.00 3.12 -8.36
N ARG A 351 -6.71 3.52 -9.43
CA ARG A 351 -6.66 4.89 -9.99
C ARG A 351 -8.05 5.47 -10.24
N PRO A 352 -8.61 6.24 -9.29
CA PRO A 352 -9.83 7.01 -9.50
C PRO A 352 -9.65 8.06 -10.61
N SER A 353 -10.72 8.40 -11.35
CA SER A 353 -10.76 9.58 -12.22
C SER A 353 -11.47 10.78 -11.61
N SER A 354 -12.18 10.60 -10.49
CA SER A 354 -12.92 11.66 -9.82
C SER A 354 -12.86 11.51 -8.30
N GLN A 355 -13.20 12.58 -7.58
CA GLN A 355 -13.33 12.53 -6.12
C GLN A 355 -14.45 11.58 -5.69
N GLY A 356 -15.58 11.54 -6.42
CA GLY A 356 -16.66 10.61 -6.14
C GLY A 356 -16.22 9.15 -6.19
N GLU A 357 -15.44 8.75 -7.21
CA GLU A 357 -14.88 7.39 -7.28
C GLU A 357 -13.91 7.11 -6.14
N TRP A 358 -13.07 8.09 -5.79
CA TRP A 358 -12.15 7.95 -4.67
C TRP A 358 -12.89 7.71 -3.34
N LEU A 359 -13.92 8.50 -3.07
CA LEU A 359 -14.73 8.37 -1.86
C LEU A 359 -15.52 7.05 -1.84
N ALA A 360 -16.03 6.60 -2.99
CA ALA A 360 -16.70 5.31 -3.09
C ALA A 360 -15.72 4.15 -2.75
N LEU A 361 -14.49 4.21 -3.25
CA LEU A 361 -13.45 3.20 -2.93
C LEU A 361 -13.03 3.20 -1.47
N LEU A 362 -12.88 4.38 -0.87
CA LEU A 362 -12.63 4.52 0.56
C LEU A 362 -13.80 3.95 1.37
N HIS A 363 -15.03 4.29 0.98
CA HIS A 363 -16.24 3.77 1.61
C HIS A 363 -16.27 2.23 1.57
N LEU A 364 -16.01 1.61 0.41
CA LEU A 364 -15.90 0.15 0.31
C LEU A 364 -14.81 -0.43 1.22
N SER A 365 -13.64 0.18 1.24
CA SER A 365 -12.50 -0.29 2.05
C SER A 365 -12.82 -0.23 3.55
N LEU A 366 -13.52 0.82 3.98
CA LEU A 366 -13.98 0.98 5.36
C LEU A 366 -15.07 -0.05 5.71
N MET A 367 -16.06 -0.27 4.83
CA MET A 367 -17.08 -1.31 5.05
C MET A 367 -16.47 -2.71 5.15
N GLN A 368 -15.38 -2.99 4.43
CA GLN A 368 -14.65 -4.27 4.50
C GLN A 368 -13.77 -4.42 5.77
N ALA A 369 -13.60 -3.36 6.56
CA ALA A 369 -12.84 -3.41 7.81
C ALA A 369 -13.70 -3.86 9.02
N GLY A 370 -14.96 -4.24 8.79
CA GLY A 370 -15.89 -4.73 9.81
C GLY A 370 -16.53 -3.60 10.64
N PRO A 371 -17.08 -3.90 11.84
CA PRO A 371 -17.95 -2.96 12.56
C PRO A 371 -17.32 -1.60 12.90
N LYS A 372 -16.02 -1.58 13.22
CA LYS A 372 -15.29 -0.32 13.47
C LYS A 372 -15.15 0.52 12.19
N GLY A 373 -15.03 -0.16 11.05
CA GLY A 373 -14.94 0.43 9.73
C GLY A 373 -16.28 1.00 9.25
N GLU A 374 -17.40 0.33 9.53
CA GLU A 374 -18.75 0.82 9.21
C GLU A 374 -19.02 2.20 9.84
N ALA A 375 -18.70 2.38 11.12
CA ALA A 375 -18.84 3.68 11.78
C ALA A 375 -17.95 4.77 11.16
N ALA A 376 -16.80 4.40 10.58
CA ALA A 376 -15.96 5.34 9.84
C ALA A 376 -16.52 5.62 8.43
N ALA A 377 -17.16 4.65 7.80
CA ALA A 377 -17.84 4.81 6.51
C ALA A 377 -19.01 5.81 6.62
N ASP A 378 -19.80 5.76 7.70
CA ASP A 378 -20.87 6.74 7.96
C ASP A 378 -20.33 8.17 8.13
N ARG A 379 -19.20 8.31 8.85
CA ARG A 379 -18.51 9.60 8.99
C ARG A 379 -17.98 10.10 7.65
N LEU A 380 -17.48 9.20 6.81
CA LEU A 380 -17.03 9.53 5.46
C LEU A 380 -18.18 10.08 4.61
N LEU A 381 -19.33 9.41 4.61
CA LEU A 381 -20.52 9.88 3.87
C LEU A 381 -20.99 11.24 4.37
N SER A 382 -20.99 11.45 5.69
CA SER A 382 -21.34 12.74 6.29
C SER A 382 -20.37 13.85 5.90
N ALA A 383 -19.07 13.56 5.85
CA ALA A 383 -18.02 14.51 5.50
C ALA A 383 -17.91 14.78 3.98
N ALA A 384 -18.37 13.86 3.13
CA ALA A 384 -18.34 13.99 1.67
C ALA A 384 -19.19 15.17 1.17
N GLY A 385 -20.20 15.57 1.95
CA GLY A 385 -21.05 16.71 1.65
C GLY A 385 -21.75 16.56 0.29
N PRO A 386 -21.64 17.52 -0.64
CA PRO A 386 -22.34 17.47 -1.92
C PRO A 386 -21.68 16.56 -2.98
N VAL A 387 -20.53 15.95 -2.68
CA VAL A 387 -19.82 15.10 -3.66
C VAL A 387 -20.64 13.84 -3.93
N ALA A 388 -21.11 13.68 -5.17
CA ALA A 388 -21.86 12.51 -5.58
C ALA A 388 -20.94 11.30 -5.79
N LEU A 389 -21.13 10.25 -5.00
CA LEU A 389 -20.46 8.96 -5.20
C LEU A 389 -21.16 8.22 -6.38
N PRO A 390 -20.43 7.65 -7.34
CA PRO A 390 -21.01 6.87 -8.43
C PRO A 390 -21.65 5.56 -7.94
N TRP A 391 -21.23 5.08 -6.77
CA TRP A 391 -21.83 3.95 -6.08
C TRP A 391 -21.56 4.04 -4.58
N GLN A 392 -22.46 3.47 -3.77
CA GLN A 392 -22.33 3.36 -2.31
C GLN A 392 -22.37 1.89 -1.90
N THR A 393 -21.52 1.48 -0.98
CA THR A 393 -21.53 0.10 -0.45
C THR A 393 -22.69 -0.07 0.51
N LEU A 394 -23.50 -1.11 0.33
CA LEU A 394 -24.60 -1.45 1.23
C LEU A 394 -24.11 -2.35 2.37
N TRP A 395 -23.33 -3.37 2.02
CA TRP A 395 -22.74 -4.32 2.96
C TRP A 395 -21.51 -4.97 2.34
N ALA A 396 -20.63 -5.49 3.19
CA ALA A 396 -19.46 -6.27 2.77
C ALA A 396 -19.26 -7.46 3.70
N TYR A 397 -18.95 -8.61 3.11
CA TYR A 397 -18.58 -9.85 3.79
C TYR A 397 -17.18 -10.26 3.37
N GLY A 398 -16.31 -10.54 4.34
CA GLY A 398 -14.92 -10.95 4.12
C GLY A 398 -13.95 -10.14 4.98
N VAL A 399 -12.66 -10.22 4.65
CA VAL A 399 -11.59 -9.52 5.39
C VAL A 399 -10.90 -8.55 4.44
N GLY A 400 -11.18 -7.26 4.61
CA GLY A 400 -10.62 -6.20 3.78
C GLY A 400 -9.08 -6.21 3.74
N ALA A 401 -8.53 -5.76 2.62
CA ALA A 401 -7.09 -5.59 2.48
C ALA A 401 -6.54 -4.59 3.52
N GLY A 402 -5.45 -4.94 4.20
CA GLY A 402 -4.86 -4.11 5.25
C GLY A 402 -5.39 -4.38 6.65
N ALA A 403 -6.55 -5.04 6.77
CA ALA A 403 -7.00 -5.55 8.06
C ALA A 403 -6.07 -6.68 8.51
N PHE A 404 -5.69 -6.66 9.79
CA PHE A 404 -4.82 -7.65 10.39
C PHE A 404 -5.32 -7.97 11.80
N SER A 405 -5.48 -9.26 12.08
CA SER A 405 -5.77 -9.76 13.41
C SER A 405 -5.33 -11.22 13.48
N THR A 406 -4.82 -11.62 14.63
CA THR A 406 -4.58 -13.03 14.93
C THR A 406 -5.76 -13.68 15.65
N ASP A 407 -6.78 -12.93 16.06
CA ASP A 407 -7.85 -13.42 16.92
C ASP A 407 -8.78 -14.39 16.17
N THR A 408 -8.98 -14.20 14.87
CA THR A 408 -9.85 -15.02 14.05
C THR A 408 -9.13 -15.54 12.81
N LEU A 409 -9.59 -16.67 12.30
CA LEU A 409 -9.15 -17.15 10.99
C LEU A 409 -9.61 -16.18 9.90
N VAL A 410 -8.72 -15.86 8.97
CA VAL A 410 -9.03 -15.03 7.81
C VAL A 410 -9.41 -15.93 6.65
N ARG A 411 -10.61 -15.76 6.09
CA ARG A 411 -11.06 -16.49 4.89
C ARG A 411 -11.23 -15.52 3.72
N ARG A 412 -10.53 -15.79 2.62
CA ARG A 412 -10.52 -15.05 1.36
C ARG A 412 -10.79 -16.01 0.19
N PRO A 413 -11.96 -16.65 0.16
CA PRO A 413 -12.26 -17.65 -0.85
C PRO A 413 -12.24 -17.03 -2.25
N ILE A 414 -11.55 -17.70 -3.19
CA ILE A 414 -11.58 -17.29 -4.60
C ILE A 414 -12.97 -17.62 -5.16
N VAL A 415 -13.84 -16.61 -5.20
CA VAL A 415 -15.19 -16.74 -5.75
C VAL A 415 -15.11 -17.08 -7.24
N ARG A 416 -15.59 -18.27 -7.60
CA ARG A 416 -15.66 -18.74 -9.00
C ARG A 416 -17.01 -18.43 -9.61
N THR A 417 -18.06 -18.62 -8.82
CA THR A 417 -19.45 -18.38 -9.21
C THR A 417 -20.06 -17.33 -8.29
N LEU A 418 -20.56 -16.26 -8.88
CA LEU A 418 -21.37 -15.24 -8.22
C LEU A 418 -22.67 -15.10 -9.01
N ARG A 419 -23.80 -15.11 -8.31
CA ARG A 419 -25.12 -15.00 -8.95
C ARG A 419 -26.10 -14.26 -8.06
N ILE A 420 -27.13 -13.68 -8.70
CA ILE A 420 -28.33 -13.18 -8.04
C ILE A 420 -29.48 -14.13 -8.36
N VAL A 421 -30.14 -14.64 -7.32
CA VAL A 421 -31.35 -15.45 -7.40
C VAL A 421 -32.54 -14.54 -7.07
N HIS A 422 -33.44 -14.35 -8.03
CA HIS A 422 -34.62 -13.52 -7.90
C HIS A 422 -35.74 -14.32 -7.23
N THR A 423 -36.11 -13.96 -6.00
CA THR A 423 -37.20 -14.62 -5.28
C THR A 423 -38.37 -13.65 -5.06
N PRO A 424 -39.60 -14.15 -4.83
CA PRO A 424 -40.72 -13.29 -4.47
C PRO A 424 -40.50 -12.47 -3.17
N ALA A 425 -39.62 -12.94 -2.28
CA ALA A 425 -39.30 -12.26 -1.02
C ALA A 425 -38.18 -11.21 -1.17
N GLY A 426 -37.45 -11.21 -2.29
CA GLY A 426 -36.29 -10.36 -2.53
C GLY A 426 -35.18 -11.05 -3.31
N ASP A 427 -34.21 -10.26 -3.76
CA ASP A 427 -33.05 -10.77 -4.49
C ASP A 427 -32.00 -11.30 -3.52
N LEU A 428 -31.48 -12.50 -3.79
CA LEU A 428 -30.45 -13.15 -2.99
C LEU A 428 -29.14 -13.23 -3.77
N VAL A 429 -28.03 -12.92 -3.12
CA VAL A 429 -26.67 -13.08 -3.66
C VAL A 429 -26.13 -14.41 -3.18
N THR A 430 -25.71 -15.28 -4.10
CA THR A 430 -25.01 -16.53 -3.76
C THR A 430 -23.59 -16.50 -4.33
N ALA A 431 -22.62 -16.87 -3.49
CA ALA A 431 -21.22 -17.02 -3.88
C ALA A 431 -20.71 -18.43 -3.60
N ARG A 432 -19.94 -18.98 -4.55
CA ARG A 432 -19.34 -20.32 -4.45
C ARG A 432 -17.90 -20.32 -4.93
N THR A 433 -17.07 -21.14 -4.30
CA THR A 433 -15.76 -21.54 -4.85
C THR A 433 -15.97 -22.58 -5.95
N ARG A 434 -14.91 -23.27 -6.37
CA ARG A 434 -15.05 -24.42 -7.28
C ARG A 434 -15.78 -25.60 -6.63
N HIS A 435 -15.64 -25.76 -5.32
CA HIS A 435 -16.10 -26.96 -4.60
C HIS A 435 -17.11 -26.63 -3.50
N ASP A 436 -17.06 -25.40 -2.94
CA ASP A 436 -17.75 -25.07 -1.69
C ASP A 436 -18.72 -23.91 -1.86
N HIS A 437 -19.82 -23.98 -1.09
CA HIS A 437 -20.70 -22.84 -0.86
C HIS A 437 -20.05 -21.89 0.13
N ILE A 438 -19.93 -20.61 -0.25
CA ILE A 438 -19.35 -19.58 0.64
C ILE A 438 -20.46 -18.95 1.48
N GLY A 439 -21.61 -18.66 0.86
CA GLY A 439 -22.75 -18.07 1.54
C GLY A 439 -23.83 -17.57 0.59
N THR A 440 -24.99 -17.31 1.18
CA THR A 440 -26.13 -16.65 0.54
C THR A 440 -26.57 -15.48 1.42
N TRP A 441 -26.79 -14.32 0.82
CA TRP A 441 -27.18 -13.11 1.52
C TRP A 441 -28.33 -12.40 0.80
N ASP A 442 -29.16 -11.69 1.55
CA ASP A 442 -30.07 -10.71 0.97
C ASP A 442 -29.28 -9.59 0.27
N LEU A 443 -29.60 -9.29 -0.99
CA LEU A 443 -28.86 -8.31 -1.80
C LEU A 443 -28.91 -6.90 -1.20
N ALA A 444 -30.00 -6.54 -0.53
CA ALA A 444 -30.22 -5.19 0.00
C ALA A 444 -29.50 -4.96 1.32
N THR A 445 -29.56 -5.94 2.21
CA THR A 445 -29.20 -5.80 3.63
C THR A 445 -27.95 -6.58 4.02
N GLY A 446 -27.57 -7.58 3.23
CA GLY A 446 -26.46 -8.48 3.58
C GLY A 446 -26.81 -9.48 4.67
N ALA A 447 -28.08 -9.58 5.06
CA ALA A 447 -28.54 -10.56 6.04
C ALA A 447 -28.31 -11.98 5.49
N PRO A 448 -27.66 -12.89 6.24
CA PRO A 448 -27.47 -14.28 5.82
C PRO A 448 -28.82 -14.98 5.57
N GLN A 449 -28.88 -15.78 4.50
CA GLN A 449 -30.06 -16.55 4.11
C GLN A 449 -29.68 -18.02 3.84
N ALA A 450 -30.68 -18.91 3.87
CA ALA A 450 -30.49 -20.29 3.46
C ALA A 450 -30.13 -20.38 1.97
N GLU A 451 -29.40 -21.43 1.59
CA GLU A 451 -29.13 -21.67 0.18
C GLU A 451 -30.44 -21.98 -0.57
N PRO A 452 -30.72 -21.34 -1.72
CA PRO A 452 -31.90 -21.65 -2.52
C PRO A 452 -31.83 -23.07 -3.11
N ASP A 453 -32.96 -23.77 -3.16
CA ASP A 453 -33.06 -25.11 -3.77
C ASP A 453 -32.64 -25.10 -5.25
N GLU A 454 -31.83 -26.09 -5.67
CA GLU A 454 -31.34 -26.23 -7.06
C GLU A 454 -32.47 -26.32 -8.11
N ALA A 455 -33.68 -26.77 -7.71
CA ALA A 455 -34.84 -26.85 -8.59
C ALA A 455 -35.51 -25.49 -8.87
N ALA A 456 -35.26 -24.47 -8.03
CA ALA A 456 -35.74 -23.10 -8.23
C ALA A 456 -34.82 -22.27 -9.15
N ASP A 457 -33.68 -22.82 -9.54
CA ASP A 457 -32.50 -22.13 -10.08
C ASP A 457 -32.59 -21.79 -11.58
N VAL A 458 -33.65 -22.20 -12.28
CA VAL A 458 -33.63 -22.24 -13.77
C VAL A 458 -34.33 -21.06 -14.45
N SER A 459 -35.23 -20.33 -13.78
CA SER A 459 -36.06 -19.29 -14.42
C SER A 459 -35.88 -17.86 -13.88
N GLY A 460 -35.06 -17.67 -12.86
CA GLY A 460 -34.90 -16.37 -12.16
C GLY A 460 -33.50 -16.11 -11.63
N THR A 461 -32.45 -16.63 -12.29
CA THR A 461 -31.06 -16.46 -11.83
C THR A 461 -30.25 -15.67 -12.85
N THR A 462 -29.53 -14.65 -12.36
CA THR A 462 -28.56 -13.89 -13.15
C THR A 462 -27.15 -14.23 -12.70
N HIS A 463 -26.29 -14.66 -13.63
CA HIS A 463 -24.90 -15.02 -13.33
C HIS A 463 -23.93 -13.87 -13.66
N ALA A 464 -22.90 -13.73 -12.84
CA ALA A 464 -21.77 -12.86 -13.14
C ALA A 464 -20.91 -13.49 -14.26
N ASP A 465 -20.62 -12.72 -15.31
CA ASP A 465 -19.64 -13.08 -16.34
C ASP A 465 -18.43 -12.12 -16.30
N GLN A 466 -17.24 -12.65 -16.59
CA GLN A 466 -15.99 -11.89 -16.67
C GLN A 466 -15.39 -12.04 -18.07
N GLY A 467 -15.54 -11.00 -18.88
CA GLY A 467 -14.83 -10.88 -20.15
C GLY A 467 -13.41 -10.30 -20.01
N PRO A 468 -12.61 -10.33 -21.09
CA PRO A 468 -11.24 -9.80 -21.08
C PRO A 468 -11.14 -8.29 -20.82
N ARG A 469 -12.26 -7.55 -20.95
CA ARG A 469 -12.36 -6.10 -20.70
C ARG A 469 -13.10 -5.73 -19.42
N GLY A 470 -13.55 -6.68 -18.61
CA GLY A 470 -14.37 -6.36 -17.43
C GLY A 470 -15.56 -7.30 -17.23
N TRP A 471 -16.42 -6.92 -16.29
CA TRP A 471 -17.72 -7.52 -16.04
C TRP A 471 -18.61 -7.51 -17.26
N ARG A 472 -19.44 -8.55 -17.41
CA ARG A 472 -20.59 -8.57 -18.30
C ARG A 472 -21.76 -9.24 -17.60
N PRO A 473 -22.99 -8.73 -17.73
CA PRO A 473 -24.18 -9.54 -17.46
C PRO A 473 -24.19 -10.76 -18.40
N ALA A 474 -24.63 -11.92 -17.91
CA ALA A 474 -24.80 -13.10 -18.76
C ALA A 474 -25.70 -12.76 -19.97
N GLY A 475 -25.18 -12.95 -21.19
CA GLY A 475 -25.90 -12.71 -22.45
C GLY A 475 -25.71 -11.34 -23.11
N ALA A 476 -24.96 -10.41 -22.50
CA ALA A 476 -24.64 -9.11 -23.11
C ALA A 476 -23.46 -9.21 -24.10
N ALA A 477 -23.48 -8.40 -25.16
CA ALA A 477 -22.38 -8.31 -26.13
C ALA A 477 -21.11 -7.67 -25.52
N ASP A 478 -19.95 -7.94 -26.11
CA ASP A 478 -18.66 -7.33 -25.76
C ASP A 478 -18.73 -5.77 -25.81
N GLY A 479 -18.95 -5.12 -24.67
CA GLY A 479 -18.86 -3.64 -24.55
C GLY A 479 -20.08 -2.95 -23.94
N GLU A 480 -21.20 -3.64 -23.72
CA GLU A 480 -22.31 -3.11 -22.91
C GLU A 480 -21.99 -3.28 -21.42
N VAL A 481 -21.15 -2.39 -20.88
CA VAL A 481 -20.81 -2.39 -19.45
C VAL A 481 -21.88 -1.59 -18.71
N ASP A 482 -22.87 -2.30 -18.14
CA ASP A 482 -23.94 -1.70 -17.32
C ASP A 482 -23.53 -1.53 -15.84
N LEU A 483 -22.24 -1.31 -15.57
CA LEU A 483 -21.67 -1.15 -14.23
C LEU A 483 -20.68 0.02 -14.16
N PRO A 484 -20.55 0.68 -12.99
CA PRO A 484 -19.50 1.66 -12.76
C PRO A 484 -18.10 1.03 -12.85
N ARG A 485 -17.08 1.86 -13.07
CA ARG A 485 -15.67 1.42 -13.06
C ARG A 485 -15.34 0.78 -11.71
N MET A 486 -14.60 -0.32 -11.76
CA MET A 486 -14.16 -1.04 -10.57
C MET A 486 -12.65 -1.33 -10.61
N PRO A 487 -12.01 -1.51 -9.45
CA PRO A 487 -10.63 -1.98 -9.37
C PRO A 487 -10.46 -3.39 -9.93
N GLU A 488 -9.22 -3.70 -10.33
CA GLU A 488 -8.87 -5.00 -10.89
C GLU A 488 -9.10 -6.18 -9.93
N TYR A 489 -8.96 -5.95 -8.63
CA TYR A 489 -9.13 -7.00 -7.61
C TYR A 489 -10.58 -7.41 -7.41
N VAL A 490 -11.55 -6.66 -7.95
CA VAL A 490 -12.91 -7.14 -8.13
C VAL A 490 -12.85 -8.14 -9.29
N ARG A 491 -13.31 -9.39 -9.05
CA ARG A 491 -13.16 -10.55 -9.97
C ARG A 491 -14.50 -11.13 -10.45
N ARG A 492 -15.63 -10.79 -9.82
CA ARG A 492 -17.00 -11.03 -10.32
C ARG A 492 -17.91 -9.83 -10.03
N GLY A 493 -18.95 -9.64 -10.85
CA GLY A 493 -19.95 -8.60 -10.69
C GLY A 493 -21.24 -8.95 -11.44
N VAL A 494 -22.38 -8.80 -10.77
CA VAL A 494 -23.71 -9.06 -11.32
C VAL A 494 -24.72 -8.05 -10.77
N ARG A 495 -25.66 -7.61 -11.60
CA ARG A 495 -26.57 -6.50 -11.30
C ARG A 495 -28.03 -6.95 -11.25
N SER A 496 -28.78 -6.34 -10.34
CA SER A 496 -30.24 -6.36 -10.31
C SER A 496 -30.77 -4.95 -10.00
N GLY A 497 -31.50 -4.34 -10.93
CA GLY A 497 -32.02 -2.98 -10.77
C GLY A 497 -30.90 -1.94 -10.60
N SER A 498 -30.88 -1.20 -9.49
CA SER A 498 -29.82 -0.26 -9.10
C SER A 498 -28.70 -0.90 -8.28
N ARG A 499 -28.82 -2.19 -7.91
CA ARG A 499 -27.91 -2.87 -7.00
C ARG A 499 -26.99 -3.82 -7.74
N ILE A 500 -25.76 -3.93 -7.27
CA ILE A 500 -24.74 -4.81 -7.83
C ILE A 500 -24.16 -5.66 -6.72
N ALA A 501 -24.14 -6.97 -6.91
CA ALA A 501 -23.31 -7.88 -6.14
C ALA A 501 -21.93 -7.98 -6.80
N LEU A 502 -20.88 -7.82 -6.00
CA LEU A 502 -19.49 -7.87 -6.41
C LEU A 502 -18.77 -8.95 -5.61
N ALA A 503 -17.84 -9.65 -6.24
CA ALA A 503 -16.88 -10.49 -5.54
C ALA A 503 -15.47 -10.05 -5.89
N SER A 504 -14.63 -9.95 -4.86
CA SER A 504 -13.24 -9.55 -4.91
C SER A 504 -12.34 -10.66 -4.41
N THR A 505 -11.03 -10.42 -4.41
CA THR A 505 -10.07 -11.30 -3.72
C THR A 505 -10.20 -11.31 -2.20
N ASP A 506 -10.97 -10.38 -1.60
CA ASP A 506 -11.12 -10.25 -0.15
C ASP A 506 -12.49 -10.70 0.37
N GLY A 507 -13.45 -10.97 -0.53
CA GLY A 507 -14.82 -11.32 -0.15
C GLY A 507 -15.89 -10.82 -1.12
N VAL A 508 -17.12 -10.76 -0.65
CA VAL A 508 -18.34 -10.43 -1.40
C VAL A 508 -18.94 -9.15 -0.83
N CYS A 509 -19.44 -8.26 -1.67
CA CYS A 509 -20.14 -7.05 -1.22
C CYS A 509 -21.27 -6.68 -2.17
N ALA A 510 -22.25 -5.91 -1.68
CA ALA A 510 -23.23 -5.27 -2.52
C ALA A 510 -23.03 -3.74 -2.53
N VAL A 511 -23.26 -3.14 -3.69
CA VAL A 511 -23.26 -1.69 -3.87
C VAL A 511 -24.54 -1.23 -4.55
N GLU A 512 -24.95 0.00 -4.27
CA GLU A 512 -26.02 0.69 -4.98
C GLU A 512 -25.44 1.76 -5.91
N ILE A 513 -25.92 1.80 -7.15
CA ILE A 513 -25.44 2.73 -8.19
C ILE A 513 -26.18 4.05 -8.06
N ASN A 514 -25.42 5.15 -8.11
CA ASN A 514 -25.98 6.46 -8.42
C ASN A 514 -25.91 6.69 -9.93
N HIS A 515 -27.01 6.48 -10.65
CA HIS A 515 -27.04 6.54 -12.12
C HIS A 515 -26.61 7.89 -12.71
N SER A 516 -26.82 8.99 -11.98
CA SER A 516 -26.42 10.32 -12.46
C SER A 516 -24.89 10.46 -12.45
N ALA A 517 -24.26 10.20 -11.30
CA ALA A 517 -22.81 10.28 -11.13
C ALA A 517 -22.06 9.19 -11.92
N ALA A 518 -22.64 7.99 -12.10
CA ALA A 518 -22.00 6.91 -12.84
C ALA A 518 -21.89 7.18 -14.36
N ARG A 519 -22.79 7.99 -14.94
CA ARG A 519 -22.77 8.33 -16.37
C ARG A 519 -21.66 9.32 -16.74
N GLU A 520 -21.21 10.12 -15.78
CA GLU A 520 -20.12 11.09 -15.97
C GLU A 520 -18.73 10.43 -15.86
N ALA A 521 -18.66 9.17 -15.43
CA ALA A 521 -17.42 8.44 -15.25
C ALA A 521 -16.80 7.98 -16.58
N THR A 522 -15.46 7.99 -16.66
CA THR A 522 -14.73 7.49 -17.83
C THR A 522 -14.90 5.96 -17.96
N PRO A 523 -15.02 5.36 -19.15
CA PRO A 523 -15.08 3.90 -19.26
C PRO A 523 -13.74 3.23 -18.85
N GLY A 524 -13.79 1.96 -18.40
CA GLY A 524 -12.59 1.13 -18.13
C GLY A 524 -12.42 0.70 -16.67
N LEU A 525 -11.21 0.23 -16.31
CA LEU A 525 -10.86 -0.17 -14.93
C LEU A 525 -10.23 0.97 -14.13
N LEU A 526 -10.35 0.92 -12.80
CA LEU A 526 -9.63 1.79 -11.88
C LEU A 526 -8.21 1.25 -11.67
N LYS A 527 -7.31 1.50 -12.63
CA LYS A 527 -6.00 0.86 -12.67
C LYS A 527 -4.82 1.84 -12.81
N ARG A 528 -3.71 1.53 -12.12
CA ARG A 528 -2.38 2.14 -12.27
C ARG A 528 -1.48 1.20 -13.07
N LEU A 529 -0.61 1.76 -13.90
CA LEU A 529 0.50 1.06 -14.55
C LEU A 529 1.70 0.87 -13.62
N VAL A 530 1.82 1.75 -12.63
CA VAL A 530 2.96 1.90 -11.71
C VAL A 530 2.49 1.62 -10.27
N GLY A 531 3.24 0.77 -9.56
CA GLY A 531 2.89 0.30 -8.20
C GLY A 531 3.45 1.19 -7.09
N THR A 532 3.20 0.82 -5.84
CA THR A 532 3.82 1.46 -4.67
C THR A 532 5.18 0.84 -4.35
N ASP A 533 6.12 1.64 -3.84
CA ASP A 533 7.41 1.15 -3.33
C ASP A 533 7.39 0.95 -1.80
N THR A 534 6.27 1.28 -1.15
CA THR A 534 6.08 1.07 0.29
C THR A 534 6.06 -0.42 0.65
N ARG A 535 6.42 -0.72 1.89
CA ARG A 535 6.42 -2.08 2.45
C ARG A 535 5.67 -2.08 3.77
N LEU A 536 5.01 -3.18 4.10
CA LEU A 536 4.41 -3.36 5.43
C LEU A 536 5.51 -3.63 6.47
N ALA A 537 5.23 -3.22 7.70
CA ALA A 537 6.03 -3.59 8.85
C ALA A 537 5.83 -5.06 9.19
N PRO A 538 6.86 -5.72 9.74
CA PRO A 538 6.66 -6.98 10.44
C PRO A 538 5.56 -6.80 11.50
N ALA A 539 4.57 -7.69 11.55
CA ALA A 539 3.47 -7.56 12.52
C ALA A 539 3.93 -7.83 13.95
N ASP A 540 3.43 -7.07 14.94
CA ASP A 540 3.82 -7.31 16.33
C ASP A 540 3.38 -8.70 16.81
N LEU A 541 4.20 -9.30 17.69
CA LEU A 541 3.83 -10.56 18.35
C LEU A 541 2.53 -10.31 19.15
N PRO A 542 1.46 -11.10 18.94
CA PRO A 542 0.23 -10.93 19.70
C PRO A 542 0.51 -11.10 21.20
N ALA A 543 0.10 -10.12 22.01
CA ALA A 543 0.34 -10.18 23.46
C ALA A 543 -0.23 -11.46 24.10
N ALA A 544 -1.37 -11.95 23.59
CA ALA A 544 -1.99 -13.20 24.01
C ALA A 544 -1.12 -14.44 23.73
N ALA A 545 -0.17 -14.39 22.79
CA ALA A 545 0.74 -15.50 22.55
C ALA A 545 1.80 -15.66 23.65
N LEU A 546 2.15 -14.59 24.35
CA LEU A 546 3.05 -14.62 25.52
C LEU A 546 2.33 -15.09 26.80
N GLY A 547 1.00 -15.05 26.82
CA GLY A 547 0.16 -15.53 27.92
C GLY A 547 -1.18 -16.01 27.39
N PRO A 548 -1.27 -17.24 26.86
CA PRO A 548 -2.47 -17.73 26.21
C PRO A 548 -3.67 -17.77 27.15
N THR A 549 -4.83 -17.35 26.65
CA THR A 549 -6.11 -17.43 27.38
C THR A 549 -7.06 -18.40 26.70
N THR A 550 -8.05 -18.92 27.44
CA THR A 550 -9.07 -19.81 26.86
C THR A 550 -9.79 -19.12 25.70
N GLU A 551 -10.13 -17.83 25.83
CA GLU A 551 -10.81 -17.07 24.79
C GLU A 551 -9.97 -17.01 23.50
N TRP A 552 -8.65 -16.82 23.61
CA TRP A 552 -7.75 -16.73 22.46
C TRP A 552 -7.51 -18.07 21.75
N LEU A 553 -7.55 -19.19 22.49
CA LEU A 553 -7.49 -20.53 21.90
C LEU A 553 -8.82 -20.90 21.22
N THR A 554 -9.93 -20.64 21.92
CA THR A 554 -11.28 -20.98 21.43
C THR A 554 -11.75 -20.09 20.28
N SER A 555 -11.17 -18.91 20.09
CA SER A 555 -11.49 -18.07 18.93
C SER A 555 -11.07 -18.69 17.58
N VAL A 556 -10.14 -19.64 17.59
CA VAL A 556 -9.64 -20.32 16.39
C VAL A 556 -10.15 -21.76 16.28
N TRP A 557 -10.10 -22.53 17.36
CA TRP A 557 -10.54 -23.94 17.34
C TRP A 557 -11.97 -24.17 17.85
N GLY A 558 -12.62 -23.13 18.38
CA GLY A 558 -13.91 -23.24 19.03
C GLY A 558 -13.83 -23.78 20.47
N PRO A 559 -14.89 -23.62 21.26
CA PRO A 559 -14.92 -24.07 22.65
C PRO A 559 -14.89 -25.59 22.82
N ALA A 560 -15.40 -26.34 21.84
CA ALA A 560 -15.44 -27.80 21.90
C ALA A 560 -14.05 -28.45 21.84
N ALA A 561 -13.12 -27.83 21.12
CA ALA A 561 -11.78 -28.36 20.93
C ALA A 561 -10.81 -28.00 22.07
N VAL A 562 -11.17 -27.10 23.00
CA VAL A 562 -10.26 -26.68 24.09
C VAL A 562 -10.72 -27.30 25.41
N ARG A 563 -9.96 -28.28 25.89
CA ARG A 563 -10.31 -29.03 27.11
C ARG A 563 -9.60 -28.47 28.33
N ARG A 564 -10.38 -28.15 29.36
CA ARG A 564 -9.86 -27.81 30.70
C ARG A 564 -9.97 -29.00 31.64
N PHE A 565 -8.96 -29.18 32.47
CA PHE A 565 -8.88 -30.24 33.47
C PHE A 565 -9.02 -29.63 34.87
N PRO A 566 -10.12 -29.89 35.60
CA PRO A 566 -10.27 -29.39 36.97
C PRO A 566 -9.08 -29.74 37.84
N GLN A 567 -8.66 -28.85 38.75
CA GLN A 567 -7.44 -29.05 39.56
C GLN A 567 -7.43 -30.39 40.33
N GLY A 568 -8.60 -30.85 40.79
CA GLY A 568 -8.74 -32.13 41.49
C GLY A 568 -8.65 -33.38 40.60
N THR A 569 -8.66 -33.22 39.28
CA THR A 569 -8.52 -34.31 38.29
C THR A 569 -7.11 -34.38 37.68
N LEU A 570 -6.28 -33.37 37.93
CA LEU A 570 -4.90 -33.35 37.45
C LEU A 570 -4.04 -34.30 38.28
N PRO A 571 -3.20 -35.15 37.63
CA PRO A 571 -2.29 -36.03 38.34
C PRO A 571 -1.45 -35.28 39.38
N PRO A 572 -1.25 -35.84 40.59
CA PRO A 572 -0.46 -35.18 41.64
C PRO A 572 1.01 -35.05 41.25
N ASP A 573 1.52 -35.92 40.37
CA ASP A 573 2.93 -35.93 39.96
C ASP A 573 3.29 -34.80 38.97
N ILE A 574 2.30 -34.03 38.48
CA ILE A 574 2.56 -32.75 37.81
C ILE A 574 2.85 -31.71 38.90
N SER A 575 4.13 -31.48 39.16
CA SER A 575 4.62 -30.54 40.18
C SER A 575 4.78 -29.12 39.66
N ASP A 576 4.95 -28.92 38.35
CA ASP A 576 5.05 -27.59 37.77
C ASP A 576 3.74 -26.80 37.92
N THR A 577 3.81 -25.71 38.69
CA THR A 577 2.65 -24.87 38.99
C THR A 577 2.10 -24.16 37.74
N GLY A 578 2.96 -23.79 36.79
CA GLY A 578 2.56 -23.12 35.55
C GLY A 578 1.70 -24.04 34.68
N THR A 579 2.14 -25.29 34.50
CA THR A 579 1.45 -26.34 33.76
C THR A 579 0.11 -26.69 34.40
N ARG A 580 0.04 -26.82 35.74
CA ARG A 580 -1.23 -27.05 36.44
C ARG A 580 -2.21 -25.89 36.25
N ALA A 581 -1.73 -24.66 36.35
CA ALA A 581 -2.56 -23.47 36.13
C ALA A 581 -3.04 -23.41 34.67
N PHE A 582 -2.17 -23.69 33.70
CA PHE A 582 -2.52 -23.70 32.29
C PHE A 582 -3.60 -24.74 31.98
N LEU A 583 -3.40 -26.01 32.37
CA LEU A 583 -4.37 -27.09 32.10
C LEU A 583 -5.74 -26.86 32.75
N SER A 584 -5.78 -26.21 33.92
CA SER A 584 -7.02 -25.98 34.66
C SER A 584 -7.75 -24.70 34.27
N ALA A 585 -7.02 -23.59 34.09
CA ALA A 585 -7.61 -22.29 33.80
C ALA A 585 -7.75 -22.03 32.29
N VAL A 586 -6.73 -22.35 31.49
CA VAL A 586 -6.64 -22.05 30.05
C VAL A 586 -7.19 -23.20 29.22
N GLY A 587 -6.68 -24.40 29.44
CA GLY A 587 -7.03 -25.62 28.72
C GLY A 587 -6.09 -25.95 27.56
N LEU A 588 -6.19 -27.17 27.07
CA LEU A 588 -5.34 -27.74 26.03
C LEU A 588 -6.17 -28.02 24.76
N PRO A 589 -5.70 -27.65 23.56
CA PRO A 589 -6.42 -27.96 22.33
C PRO A 589 -6.31 -29.45 21.99
N CYS A 590 -7.46 -30.09 21.83
CA CYS A 590 -7.66 -31.44 21.32
C CYS A 590 -7.93 -31.33 19.81
N VAL A 591 -6.90 -31.52 18.99
CA VAL A 591 -6.91 -31.24 17.56
C VAL A 591 -6.26 -32.37 16.78
N THR A 592 -6.69 -32.55 15.53
CA THR A 592 -6.12 -33.51 14.57
C THR A 592 -6.12 -32.93 13.16
N GLY A 593 -5.33 -33.50 12.25
CA GLY A 593 -5.36 -33.19 10.82
C GLY A 593 -4.54 -31.98 10.37
N PHE A 594 -3.68 -31.41 11.23
CA PHE A 594 -2.69 -30.40 10.83
C PHE A 594 -1.32 -30.72 11.42
N LEU A 595 -0.23 -30.54 10.66
CA LEU A 595 1.15 -30.87 11.06
C LEU A 595 1.36 -32.29 11.59
N GLU A 596 0.53 -33.26 11.21
CA GLU A 596 0.50 -34.60 11.84
C GLU A 596 0.33 -34.56 13.37
N LEU A 597 -0.15 -33.44 13.93
CA LEU A 597 -0.47 -33.30 15.33
C LEU A 597 -1.82 -33.96 15.59
N ASP A 598 -1.84 -34.86 16.56
CA ASP A 598 -3.07 -35.47 17.08
C ASP A 598 -3.04 -35.48 18.61
N THR A 599 -3.89 -34.65 19.21
CA THR A 599 -4.12 -34.57 20.66
C THR A 599 -5.54 -34.97 21.06
N THR A 600 -6.35 -35.47 20.12
CA THR A 600 -7.77 -35.80 20.35
C THR A 600 -7.95 -36.94 21.35
N GLY A 601 -7.00 -37.86 21.43
CA GLY A 601 -7.01 -38.96 22.41
C GLY A 601 -7.09 -38.49 23.86
N LEU A 602 -6.74 -37.23 24.15
CA LEU A 602 -6.88 -36.65 25.49
C LEU A 602 -8.34 -36.47 25.91
N GLU A 603 -9.30 -36.38 24.98
CA GLU A 603 -10.74 -36.25 25.29
C GLU A 603 -11.29 -37.49 26.01
N ASP A 604 -10.88 -38.68 25.57
CA ASP A 604 -11.34 -39.93 26.16
C ASP A 604 -10.39 -40.46 27.23
N ALA A 605 -9.08 -40.30 27.02
CA ALA A 605 -8.07 -40.97 27.84
C ALA A 605 -7.64 -40.18 29.09
N GLY A 606 -7.79 -38.85 29.07
CA GLY A 606 -7.19 -37.95 30.05
C GLY A 606 -5.65 -37.97 30.03
N LEU A 607 -5.01 -37.29 30.99
CA LEU A 607 -3.55 -37.29 31.14
C LEU A 607 -3.08 -38.62 31.75
N ARG A 608 -2.51 -39.50 30.92
CA ARG A 608 -1.98 -40.80 31.35
C ARG A 608 -0.47 -40.74 31.53
N SER A 609 -0.01 -41.20 32.69
CA SER A 609 1.42 -41.37 32.96
C SER A 609 1.99 -42.48 32.08
N ILE A 610 3.16 -42.24 31.51
CA ILE A 610 3.87 -43.17 30.63
C ILE A 610 5.37 -43.17 30.94
N ALA A 611 6.05 -44.21 30.48
CA ALA A 611 7.51 -44.25 30.53
C ALA A 611 8.11 -43.10 29.70
N GLY A 612 9.22 -42.55 30.19
CA GLY A 612 9.89 -41.41 29.56
C GLY A 612 10.49 -41.71 28.19
N PRO A 613 11.03 -40.66 27.54
CA PRO A 613 11.63 -40.77 26.21
C PRO A 613 12.78 -41.80 26.18
N VAL A 614 12.92 -42.50 25.05
CA VAL A 614 13.97 -43.52 24.85
C VAL A 614 15.20 -42.83 24.23
N GLY A 615 16.40 -43.02 24.78
CA GLY A 615 17.65 -42.43 24.25
C GLY A 615 18.41 -41.54 25.23
N ASN A 616 19.12 -40.51 24.75
CA ASN A 616 20.00 -39.63 25.56
C ASN A 616 19.28 -38.82 26.67
N LEU A 617 17.95 -38.88 26.74
CA LEU A 617 17.12 -38.24 27.77
C LEU A 617 16.68 -39.19 28.89
N ALA A 618 17.06 -40.48 28.81
CA ALA A 618 16.71 -41.53 29.77
C ALA A 618 17.32 -41.37 31.17
N GLY A 619 17.96 -40.22 31.46
CA GLY A 619 18.61 -39.92 32.74
C GLY A 619 17.76 -39.17 33.76
N ARG A 620 16.57 -38.69 33.40
CA ARG A 620 15.64 -38.01 34.31
C ARG A 620 14.53 -38.96 34.73
N GLU A 621 14.51 -39.39 36.00
CA GLU A 621 13.35 -40.05 36.62
C GLU A 621 12.23 -39.01 36.85
N ALA A 622 11.64 -38.50 35.76
CA ALA A 622 10.51 -37.57 35.81
C ALA A 622 9.20 -38.27 35.42
N PRO A 623 8.05 -37.89 36.02
CA PRO A 623 6.76 -38.40 35.58
C PRO A 623 6.38 -37.77 34.25
N TYR A 624 6.34 -38.58 33.19
CA TYR A 624 5.92 -38.14 31.85
C TYR A 624 4.45 -38.45 31.61
N PHE A 625 3.75 -37.54 30.94
CA PHE A 625 2.34 -37.69 30.58
C PHE A 625 2.13 -37.61 29.07
N SER A 626 1.35 -38.53 28.51
CA SER A 626 1.05 -38.54 27.07
C SER A 626 0.11 -37.37 26.72
N LEU A 627 0.53 -36.51 25.79
CA LEU A 627 -0.30 -35.47 25.19
C LEU A 627 -0.92 -35.91 23.85
N GLY A 628 -0.30 -36.86 23.15
CA GLY A 628 -0.75 -37.31 21.85
C GLY A 628 0.40 -37.76 20.96
N SER A 629 0.31 -37.47 19.67
CA SER A 629 1.38 -37.68 18.69
C SER A 629 1.61 -36.44 17.83
N TRP A 630 2.84 -36.26 17.36
CA TRP A 630 3.23 -35.17 16.46
C TRP A 630 4.40 -35.61 15.58
N GLN A 631 4.29 -35.42 14.25
CA GLN A 631 5.32 -35.79 13.27
C GLN A 631 5.80 -37.25 13.37
N GLY A 632 4.87 -38.18 13.64
CA GLY A 632 5.18 -39.60 13.84
C GLY A 632 5.86 -39.96 15.18
N ALA A 633 6.07 -38.99 16.08
CA ALA A 633 6.54 -39.21 17.46
C ALA A 633 5.42 -39.09 18.48
N ARG A 634 5.58 -39.68 19.67
CA ARG A 634 4.67 -39.41 20.79
C ARG A 634 5.05 -38.09 21.45
N LEU A 635 4.04 -37.27 21.73
CA LEU A 635 4.19 -36.00 22.42
C LEU A 635 4.00 -36.20 23.93
N LEU A 636 4.99 -35.79 24.70
CA LEU A 636 5.12 -36.00 26.14
C LEU A 636 5.11 -34.66 26.87
N LEU A 637 4.51 -34.62 28.05
CA LEU A 637 4.64 -33.53 29.03
C LEU A 637 5.52 -33.99 30.18
N ASP A 638 6.59 -33.26 30.47
CA ASP A 638 7.39 -33.45 31.69
C ASP A 638 6.65 -32.83 32.88
N GLY A 639 6.25 -33.66 33.85
CA GLY A 639 5.52 -33.21 35.04
C GLY A 639 6.37 -32.38 36.03
N HIS A 640 7.70 -32.35 35.88
CA HIS A 640 8.57 -31.56 36.75
C HIS A 640 8.67 -30.11 36.30
N ASP A 641 9.07 -29.87 35.05
CA ASP A 641 9.38 -28.53 34.54
C ASP A 641 8.34 -28.01 33.53
N GLY A 642 7.36 -28.84 33.16
CA GLY A 642 6.28 -28.47 32.24
C GLY A 642 6.69 -28.45 30.77
N SER A 643 7.92 -28.90 30.45
CA SER A 643 8.40 -28.97 29.07
C SER A 643 7.62 -30.01 28.26
N VAL A 644 7.52 -29.77 26.96
CA VAL A 644 6.89 -30.66 25.99
C VAL A 644 7.97 -31.30 25.14
N LEU A 645 7.99 -32.62 25.08
CA LEU A 645 9.04 -33.41 24.44
C LEU A 645 8.45 -34.38 23.40
N GLN A 646 9.22 -34.71 22.37
CA GLN A 646 9.01 -35.89 21.52
C GLN A 646 9.78 -37.08 22.10
N ASP A 647 9.22 -38.28 21.96
CA ASP A 647 9.85 -39.52 22.43
C ASP A 647 10.97 -40.06 21.52
N GLY A 648 11.26 -39.35 20.42
CA GLY A 648 12.30 -39.69 19.45
C GLY A 648 11.90 -40.73 18.40
N SER A 649 10.67 -41.26 18.42
CA SER A 649 10.28 -42.31 17.45
C SER A 649 10.15 -41.78 16.01
N SER A 650 10.16 -40.47 15.82
CA SER A 650 10.21 -39.78 14.52
C SER A 650 11.60 -39.83 13.85
N GLY A 651 12.64 -40.28 14.57
CA GLY A 651 14.03 -40.25 14.12
C GLY A 651 14.72 -38.88 14.25
N ILE A 652 14.11 -37.96 15.01
CA ILE A 652 14.65 -36.64 15.33
C ILE A 652 15.46 -36.72 16.64
N ASP A 653 16.69 -36.20 16.62
CA ASP A 653 17.62 -36.30 17.77
C ASP A 653 17.28 -35.29 18.89
N ASP A 654 16.77 -34.11 18.54
CA ASP A 654 16.36 -33.08 19.50
C ASP A 654 14.91 -33.30 19.93
N SER A 655 14.70 -33.66 21.20
CA SER A 655 13.34 -33.96 21.69
C SER A 655 12.47 -32.74 22.03
N LEU A 656 13.04 -31.55 22.21
CA LEU A 656 12.31 -30.42 22.80
C LEU A 656 11.30 -29.84 21.79
N ALA A 657 10.00 -30.04 22.07
CA ALA A 657 8.91 -29.45 21.31
C ALA A 657 8.48 -28.09 21.88
N GLY A 658 8.65 -27.87 23.18
CA GLY A 658 8.41 -26.60 23.84
C GLY A 658 9.00 -26.56 25.25
N SER A 659 9.60 -25.44 25.62
CA SER A 659 10.18 -25.17 26.94
C SER A 659 9.11 -25.12 28.04
N SER A 660 7.84 -24.87 27.68
CA SER A 660 6.68 -25.06 28.53
C SER A 660 5.44 -25.44 27.72
N LEU A 661 4.45 -26.04 28.38
CA LEU A 661 3.16 -26.36 27.76
C LEU A 661 2.47 -25.13 27.14
N GLY A 662 2.52 -23.98 27.84
CA GLY A 662 1.92 -22.74 27.36
C GLY A 662 2.59 -22.21 26.09
N GLN A 663 3.93 -22.24 26.04
CA GLN A 663 4.70 -21.82 24.85
C GLN A 663 4.45 -22.76 23.67
N PHE A 664 4.47 -24.08 23.88
CA PHE A 664 4.15 -25.06 22.84
C PHE A 664 2.77 -24.80 22.24
N VAL A 665 1.74 -24.63 23.08
CA VAL A 665 0.37 -24.36 22.62
C VAL A 665 0.28 -23.02 21.89
N ALA A 666 0.95 -21.97 22.36
CA ALA A 666 0.98 -20.68 21.69
C ALA A 666 1.60 -20.77 20.29
N MET A 667 2.72 -21.49 20.17
CA MET A 667 3.39 -21.72 18.90
C MET A 667 2.50 -22.50 17.92
N VAL A 668 1.92 -23.62 18.37
CA VAL A 668 0.99 -24.45 17.59
C VAL A 668 -0.21 -23.62 17.13
N ARG A 669 -0.79 -22.80 18.02
CA ARG A 669 -1.93 -21.94 17.71
C ARG A 669 -1.61 -20.92 16.64
N LEU A 670 -0.50 -20.18 16.77
CA LEU A 670 -0.11 -19.18 15.77
C LEU A 670 0.20 -19.81 14.41
N TYR A 671 0.88 -20.96 14.41
CA TYR A 671 1.12 -21.71 13.19
C TYR A 671 -0.20 -22.14 12.54
N TYR A 672 -1.11 -22.74 13.31
CA TYR A 672 -2.42 -23.16 12.80
C TYR A 672 -3.24 -21.98 12.29
N TRP A 673 -3.24 -20.85 13.00
CA TRP A 673 -3.89 -19.63 12.56
C TRP A 673 -3.37 -19.19 11.20
N TRP A 674 -2.05 -19.16 11.02
CA TRP A 674 -1.43 -18.81 9.75
C TRP A 674 -1.81 -19.82 8.67
N PHE A 675 -1.64 -21.12 8.94
CA PHE A 675 -1.91 -22.23 8.03
C PHE A 675 -3.36 -22.29 7.56
N ALA A 676 -4.31 -22.09 8.47
CA ALA A 676 -5.74 -22.17 8.19
C ALA A 676 -6.35 -20.84 7.70
N SER A 677 -5.60 -19.73 7.70
CA SER A 677 -6.07 -18.43 7.22
C SER A 677 -5.54 -18.09 5.83
N ASP A 678 -6.35 -17.56 4.93
CA ASP A 678 -5.97 -17.24 3.54
C ASP A 678 -5.06 -15.99 3.40
N TRP A 679 -3.99 -15.93 4.21
CA TRP A 679 -2.91 -14.95 4.08
C TRP A 679 -1.96 -15.30 2.96
N SER A 680 -1.43 -14.28 2.28
CA SER A 680 -0.30 -14.45 1.38
C SER A 680 0.91 -14.98 2.16
N VAL A 681 1.56 -16.03 1.66
CA VAL A 681 2.81 -16.57 2.22
C VAL A 681 3.86 -15.46 2.30
N GLU A 682 4.00 -14.67 1.23
CA GLU A 682 4.93 -13.54 1.15
C GLU A 682 4.72 -12.50 2.26
N ASP A 683 3.47 -12.30 2.69
CA ASP A 683 3.14 -11.25 3.67
C ASP A 683 3.31 -11.72 5.12
N MET A 684 3.19 -13.03 5.40
CA MET A 684 3.09 -13.54 6.79
C MET A 684 4.13 -14.58 7.22
N GLU A 685 4.78 -15.30 6.30
CA GLU A 685 5.70 -16.38 6.70
C GLU A 685 6.83 -15.88 7.60
N SER A 686 7.48 -14.79 7.19
CA SER A 686 8.60 -14.20 7.94
C SER A 686 8.17 -13.74 9.34
N ASP A 687 6.92 -13.26 9.47
CA ASP A 687 6.36 -12.83 10.75
C ASP A 687 6.07 -14.01 11.68
N VAL A 688 5.47 -15.08 11.15
CA VAL A 688 5.20 -16.29 11.92
C VAL A 688 6.49 -16.91 12.42
N ARG A 689 7.50 -17.09 11.57
CA ARG A 689 8.82 -17.61 11.99
C ARG A 689 9.43 -16.75 13.09
N ARG A 690 9.40 -15.42 12.93
CA ARG A 690 9.91 -14.48 13.94
C ARG A 690 9.14 -14.60 15.25
N TRP A 691 7.81 -14.65 15.24
CA TRP A 691 7.01 -14.81 16.45
C TRP A 691 7.30 -16.10 17.19
N LEU A 692 7.38 -17.21 16.47
CA LEU A 692 7.67 -18.52 17.06
C LEU A 692 9.06 -18.53 17.71
N SER A 693 10.07 -17.91 17.07
CA SER A 693 11.39 -17.72 17.68
C SER A 693 11.41 -16.81 18.91
N GLN A 694 10.45 -15.90 19.04
CA GLN A 694 10.32 -15.00 20.20
C GLN A 694 9.56 -15.66 21.36
N ILE A 695 8.59 -16.54 21.07
CA ILE A 695 7.83 -17.27 22.09
C ILE A 695 8.72 -18.30 22.77
N ASP A 696 9.47 -19.09 21.99
CA ASP A 696 10.32 -20.16 22.51
C ASP A 696 11.58 -20.32 21.63
N PRO A 697 12.66 -19.57 21.93
CA PRO A 697 13.86 -19.59 21.11
C PRO A 697 14.58 -20.94 21.14
N GLU A 698 14.49 -21.68 22.25
CA GLU A 698 15.15 -22.99 22.39
C GLU A 698 14.42 -24.05 21.55
N ALA A 699 13.09 -24.17 21.72
CA ALA A 699 12.31 -25.12 20.95
C ALA A 699 12.32 -24.78 19.45
N PHE A 700 12.25 -23.49 19.09
CA PHE A 700 12.27 -23.07 17.69
C PHE A 700 13.53 -23.55 16.93
N GLN A 701 14.70 -23.60 17.58
CA GLN A 701 15.95 -24.04 16.94
C GLN A 701 16.07 -25.57 16.78
N THR A 702 15.16 -26.34 17.40
CA THR A 702 15.19 -27.80 17.30
C THR A 702 14.78 -28.29 15.91
N GLN A 703 15.28 -29.46 15.55
CA GLN A 703 14.88 -30.14 14.32
C GLN A 703 13.36 -30.37 14.22
N CYS A 704 12.66 -30.57 15.34
CA CYS A 704 11.20 -30.73 15.37
C CYS A 704 10.47 -29.53 14.73
N TRP A 705 10.89 -28.31 15.08
CA TRP A 705 10.27 -27.10 14.51
C TRP A 705 10.88 -26.71 13.16
N GLN A 706 12.18 -26.92 12.93
CA GLN A 706 12.77 -26.64 11.62
C GLN A 706 12.14 -27.50 10.52
N ARG A 707 11.80 -28.77 10.81
CA ARG A 707 11.10 -29.66 9.86
C ARG A 707 9.69 -29.19 9.50
N VAL A 708 8.97 -28.55 10.42
CA VAL A 708 7.68 -27.89 10.11
C VAL A 708 7.86 -26.83 9.02
N PHE A 709 9.04 -26.22 8.98
CA PHE A 709 9.39 -25.13 8.09
C PHE A 709 10.10 -25.52 6.79
N ASP A 710 10.33 -26.81 6.57
CA ASP A 710 10.92 -27.31 5.32
C ASP A 710 9.92 -27.24 4.15
N ASP A 711 10.43 -26.92 2.95
CA ASP A 711 9.66 -26.51 1.76
C ASP A 711 8.48 -27.43 1.39
N PHE A 712 8.55 -28.73 1.67
CA PHE A 712 7.49 -29.69 1.31
C PHE A 712 6.19 -29.50 2.11
N ASN A 713 6.25 -28.99 3.34
CA ASN A 713 5.06 -28.72 4.17
C ASN A 713 4.39 -27.37 3.83
N PHE A 714 5.09 -26.51 3.09
CA PHE A 714 4.62 -25.19 2.66
C PHE A 714 3.86 -25.25 1.32
N ASP A 715 4.21 -26.21 0.45
CA ASP A 715 3.54 -26.43 -0.84
C ASP A 715 2.16 -27.10 -0.72
N ASP A 716 1.84 -27.77 0.39
CA ASP A 716 0.53 -28.41 0.66
C ASP A 716 -0.62 -27.39 0.88
N ARG A 717 -0.32 -26.10 0.79
CA ARG A 717 -1.27 -25.00 0.93
C ARG A 717 -1.94 -24.57 -0.39
N VAL A 718 -1.59 -25.20 -1.52
CA VAL A 718 -2.02 -24.80 -2.88
C VAL A 718 -3.26 -25.54 -3.38
#